data_AF-A0A7H8QXF7-F1
#
_entry.id   AF-A0A7H8QXF7-F1
#
_cell.length_a   1.000
_cell.length_b   1.000
_cell.length_c   1.000
_cell.angle_alpha   90.00
_cell.angle_beta   90.00
_cell.angle_gamma   90.00
#
_symmetry.space_group_name_H-M   'P 1'
#
loop_
_entity.id
_entity.type
_entity.pdbx_description
1 polymer ?
#
loop_
_entity_poly.entity_id
_entity_poly.type
_entity_poly.pdbx_seq_one_letter_code
_entity_poly.pdbx_strand_id
1 'polypeptide(L)'
;MLFEKLGEVLALAQLQRAVTDVGTTSILTALAVGALVVLAVDYAWMLYLHFKMPPGPLPLPIIGNTHLLPDNKPWIYFEQLSKEYNVPLITFWIGRNPTVWICDAWSASELLDKRAGIYASRPRMVVFGELGTGQNNLVTMYYGDRWRLHRKLTHMGVGLQQVRGYRGLQNDESKLVALGLVEAPQDYVKHFERYAASVVSIIGFGRRIASFADPIITEVIAVMQLAADLNVPGKKFPMLMETFPFLAKFPTQIAPWKHGLGRRGRGHQFFYALAKEAAENPNQQQCYSQKLFDEAPKYKLAQEEIASLSGNLFGAGSDTSSSTLITFVLACCAFPEVLPRAWEELDRVVGHHRSPTFDDEPNLPYVKAFVKEGWLIPKNTWVQGNVWAIHHHEREFPDPDRFVPERYLKDNEQWSRPFPGERGYMTFGWGRRVCSGQGLAEQGTFITIARLLWGFRIEKALDEKGEEIPVDIFDYTNGLNMRPSPFECRITPRSRDIQTAIEREGKQALQDLAQYDGETKFQMSHFKHIPGIGGIAAAVSLGRHGHRVVVLEAAPKLVEVGAGIQISPNMGRLLDRWEVPFHDKEMILQQIDVRRWQNGQLLSSTKCESVFGKPSTIHRADLHNALLETALCFENVTLRVNSVVTDIDFDMPEVILSDGSRFRGDVVLAADGIKSTIRPKLLQDETIKVAPTGDAAYRLILSREQMLANNLLKELVDQPLVTRWIGPGRHIVGYPLRNHEQYNVVLAHPDRGTVGDQWTIKGSKQDMVDDFAGWEERVDQIIASVDGDEVMVWKLNLYLPLKTWVRGSVALLGDACHPMLPYVAQGAAQAVEDAGALGAILSSLSTRDEIPQALQVYESSRKQHAEQVQQSGGHNRVVLHLPDGPDQESRDELFQQAMHGGSTPDRWTDHNTRTSVWGHDAEEAVLKAWDEFRTTANL
;
A
#
# COMPACT_ATOMS: atom_id res chain seq x y z
N MET A 1 8.74 33.76 46.75
CA MET A 1 8.00 32.52 47.11
C MET A 1 6.72 32.78 47.91
N LEU A 2 6.75 33.28 49.16
CA LEU A 2 5.49 33.42 49.94
C LEU A 2 4.55 34.49 49.36
N PHE A 3 5.09 35.65 48.95
CA PHE A 3 4.30 36.73 48.35
C PHE A 3 3.75 36.42 46.96
N GLU A 4 4.44 35.62 46.15
CA GLU A 4 3.93 35.16 44.84
C GLU A 4 2.75 34.21 45.01
N LYS A 5 2.84 33.22 45.91
CA LYS A 5 1.71 32.34 46.24
C LYS A 5 0.51 33.09 46.82
N LEU A 6 0.75 34.12 47.64
CA LEU A 6 -0.31 35.02 48.12
C LEU A 6 -0.94 35.82 46.97
N GLY A 7 -0.14 36.28 45.99
CA GLY A 7 -0.63 36.93 44.77
C GLY A 7 -1.50 36.01 43.90
N GLU A 8 -1.07 34.77 43.67
CA GLU A 8 -1.85 33.77 42.92
C GLU A 8 -3.17 33.41 43.62
N VAL A 9 -3.15 33.21 44.94
CA VAL A 9 -4.36 32.91 45.73
C VAL A 9 -5.31 34.11 45.79
N LEU A 10 -4.79 35.34 45.90
CA LEU A 10 -5.60 36.56 45.79
C LEU A 10 -6.19 36.74 44.39
N ALA A 11 -5.44 36.46 43.32
CA ALA A 11 -5.93 36.51 41.96
C ALA A 11 -7.04 35.47 41.71
N LEU A 12 -6.88 34.23 42.19
CA LEU A 12 -7.92 33.19 42.13
C LEU A 12 -9.16 33.57 42.94
N ALA A 13 -8.99 34.08 44.17
CA ALA A 13 -10.11 34.52 45.00
C ALA A 13 -10.84 35.75 44.43
N GLN A 14 -10.12 36.66 43.76
CA GLN A 14 -10.72 37.78 43.02
C GLN A 14 -11.44 37.29 41.76
N LEU A 15 -10.89 36.32 41.02
CA LEU A 15 -11.57 35.67 39.90
C LEU A 15 -12.88 35.01 40.38
N GLN A 16 -12.80 34.28 41.49
CA GLN A 16 -13.94 33.55 42.06
C GLN A 16 -15.04 34.49 42.57
N ARG A 17 -14.67 35.65 43.15
CA ARG A 17 -15.63 36.72 43.49
C ARG A 17 -16.22 37.40 42.26
N ALA A 18 -15.40 37.74 41.25
CA ALA A 18 -15.90 38.30 40.00
C ALA A 18 -16.86 37.35 39.28
N VAL A 19 -16.61 36.04 39.33
CA VAL A 19 -17.50 35.00 38.79
C VAL A 19 -18.83 34.91 39.56
N THR A 20 -18.84 35.12 40.88
CA THR A 20 -20.08 35.16 41.67
C THR A 20 -20.85 36.48 41.57
N ASP A 21 -20.18 37.63 41.48
CA ASP A 21 -20.82 38.95 41.41
C ASP A 21 -21.38 39.27 40.01
N VAL A 22 -20.68 38.84 38.95
CA VAL A 22 -21.10 39.08 37.56
C VAL A 22 -22.07 37.99 37.07
N GLY A 23 -22.03 36.80 37.67
CA GLY A 23 -22.83 35.65 37.30
C GLY A 23 -22.23 34.89 36.10
N THR A 24 -22.30 33.56 36.16
CA THR A 24 -21.76 32.66 35.12
C THR A 24 -22.38 32.91 33.74
N THR A 25 -23.66 33.26 33.69
CA THR A 25 -24.39 33.63 32.47
C THR A 25 -23.81 34.87 31.79
N SER A 26 -23.50 35.91 32.56
CA SER A 26 -22.91 37.16 32.04
C SER A 26 -21.48 36.95 31.54
N ILE A 27 -20.70 36.08 32.19
CA ILE A 27 -19.34 35.72 31.73
C ILE A 27 -19.41 34.91 30.43
N LEU A 28 -20.30 33.92 30.35
CA LEU A 28 -20.54 33.17 29.10
C LEU A 28 -21.03 34.10 27.99
N THR A 29 -21.87 35.08 28.31
CA THR A 29 -22.34 36.11 27.35
C THR A 29 -21.19 37.01 26.89
N ALA A 30 -20.34 37.49 27.80
CA ALA A 30 -19.18 38.31 27.47
C ALA A 30 -18.15 37.55 26.62
N LEU A 31 -17.93 36.26 26.89
CA LEU A 31 -17.09 35.38 26.07
C LEU A 31 -17.70 35.14 24.67
N ALA A 32 -19.01 34.91 24.59
CA ALA A 32 -19.70 34.75 23.31
C ALA A 32 -19.68 36.04 22.47
N VAL A 33 -19.93 37.20 23.09
CA VAL A 33 -19.82 38.51 22.43
C VAL A 33 -18.37 38.78 22.00
N GLY A 34 -17.38 38.48 22.85
CA GLY A 34 -15.97 38.59 22.50
C GLY A 34 -15.59 37.72 21.30
N ALA A 35 -16.05 36.47 21.27
CA ALA A 35 -15.85 35.56 20.14
C ALA A 35 -16.52 36.06 18.85
N LEU A 36 -17.74 36.60 18.95
CA LEU A 36 -18.46 37.21 17.81
C LEU A 36 -17.74 38.47 17.29
N VAL A 37 -17.20 39.33 18.16
CA VAL A 37 -16.42 40.50 17.76
C VAL A 37 -15.12 40.08 17.06
N VAL A 38 -14.39 39.10 17.61
CA VAL A 38 -13.20 38.55 16.97
C VAL A 38 -13.54 37.98 15.58
N LEU A 39 -14.62 37.20 15.47
CA LEU A 39 -15.09 36.64 14.20
C LEU A 39 -15.49 37.73 13.19
N ALA A 40 -16.16 38.80 13.64
CA ALA A 40 -16.57 39.91 12.79
C ALA A 40 -15.39 40.74 12.27
N VAL A 41 -14.42 41.06 13.14
CA VAL A 41 -13.17 41.75 12.75
C VAL A 41 -12.36 40.89 11.78
N ASP A 42 -12.28 39.60 12.04
CA ASP A 42 -11.58 38.63 11.20
C ASP A 42 -12.21 38.49 9.81
N TYR A 43 -13.54 38.39 9.75
CA TYR A 43 -14.28 38.34 8.49
C TYR A 43 -14.21 39.66 7.72
N ALA A 44 -14.25 40.80 8.42
CA ALA A 44 -14.01 42.11 7.80
C ALA A 44 -12.60 42.22 7.19
N TRP A 45 -11.57 41.66 7.84
CA TRP A 45 -10.23 41.56 7.28
C TRP A 45 -10.17 40.63 6.06
N MET A 46 -10.85 39.49 6.09
CA MET A 46 -10.98 38.56 4.98
C MET A 46 -11.63 39.24 3.75
N LEU A 47 -12.72 39.97 3.95
CA LEU A 47 -13.40 40.75 2.91
C LEU A 47 -12.52 41.88 2.37
N TYR A 48 -11.82 42.62 3.24
CA TYR A 48 -10.87 43.66 2.82
C TYR A 48 -9.74 43.11 1.94
N LEU A 49 -9.23 41.92 2.26
CA LEU A 49 -8.24 41.23 1.41
C LEU A 49 -8.87 40.75 0.10
N HIS A 50 -10.07 40.17 0.13
CA HIS A 50 -10.80 39.73 -1.06
C HIS A 50 -10.97 40.88 -2.08
N PHE A 51 -11.41 42.06 -1.66
CA PHE A 51 -11.53 43.24 -2.53
C PHE A 51 -10.20 43.86 -3.00
N LYS A 52 -9.04 43.39 -2.49
CA LYS A 52 -7.70 43.80 -2.92
C LYS A 52 -6.96 42.75 -3.76
N MET A 53 -7.52 41.55 -3.88
CA MET A 53 -6.97 40.46 -4.66
C MET A 53 -7.69 40.34 -6.01
N PRO A 54 -7.18 39.53 -6.96
CA PRO A 54 -7.93 39.22 -8.19
C PRO A 54 -9.33 38.67 -7.89
N PRO A 55 -10.33 38.83 -8.79
CA PRO A 55 -11.70 38.42 -8.55
C PRO A 55 -11.89 36.95 -8.18
N GLY A 56 -13.03 36.64 -7.58
CA GLY A 56 -13.41 35.26 -7.24
C GLY A 56 -14.69 35.21 -6.42
N PRO A 57 -15.15 34.01 -6.03
CA PRO A 57 -16.36 33.85 -5.23
C PRO A 57 -16.19 34.44 -3.82
N LEU A 58 -17.24 35.08 -3.31
CA LEU A 58 -17.24 35.69 -1.98
C LEU A 58 -16.98 34.61 -0.91
N PRO A 59 -15.94 34.74 -0.05
CA PRO A 59 -15.65 33.75 0.97
C PRO A 59 -16.67 33.80 2.11
N LEU A 60 -17.02 32.64 2.67
CA LEU A 60 -17.73 32.57 3.95
C LEU A 60 -16.77 32.68 5.14
N PRO A 61 -17.21 33.19 6.30
CA PRO A 61 -16.37 33.27 7.50
C PRO A 61 -15.86 31.87 7.89
N ILE A 62 -14.60 31.82 8.36
CA ILE A 62 -13.87 30.60 8.78
C ILE A 62 -13.56 29.62 7.64
N ILE A 63 -14.56 29.18 6.87
CA ILE A 63 -14.45 28.12 5.86
C ILE A 63 -14.08 28.62 4.45
N GLY A 64 -14.17 29.92 4.20
CA GLY A 64 -13.89 30.50 2.89
C GLY A 64 -14.80 29.94 1.80
N ASN A 65 -14.20 29.52 0.69
CA ASN A 65 -14.88 28.90 -0.44
C ASN A 65 -14.77 27.36 -0.44
N THR A 66 -14.19 26.70 0.60
CA THR A 66 -13.99 25.23 0.63
C THR A 66 -15.27 24.44 0.31
N HIS A 67 -16.44 24.95 0.71
CA HIS A 67 -17.74 24.34 0.44
C HIS A 67 -18.12 24.26 -1.05
N LEU A 68 -17.54 25.14 -1.89
CA LEU A 68 -17.73 25.15 -3.35
C LEU A 68 -16.79 24.20 -4.09
N LEU A 69 -15.83 23.55 -3.41
CA LEU A 69 -14.94 22.60 -4.06
C LEU A 69 -15.72 21.35 -4.53
N PRO A 70 -15.72 21.04 -5.84
CA PRO A 70 -16.23 19.75 -6.31
C PRO A 70 -15.31 18.62 -5.80
N ASP A 71 -15.90 17.46 -5.52
CA ASP A 71 -15.14 16.29 -5.05
C ASP A 71 -14.20 15.71 -6.13
N ASN A 72 -14.53 15.96 -7.41
CA ASN A 72 -13.73 15.56 -8.56
C ASN A 72 -13.27 16.81 -9.32
N LYS A 73 -12.00 16.85 -9.69
CA LYS A 73 -11.44 17.70 -10.75
C LYS A 73 -11.66 19.24 -10.59
N PRO A 74 -11.43 19.85 -9.39
CA PRO A 74 -11.68 21.27 -9.08
C PRO A 74 -11.04 22.36 -9.95
N TRP A 75 -10.03 22.07 -10.75
CA TRP A 75 -9.37 23.04 -11.63
C TRP A 75 -10.19 23.43 -12.85
N ILE A 76 -11.11 22.56 -13.30
CA ILE A 76 -12.14 22.92 -14.28
C ILE A 76 -13.07 23.99 -13.70
N TYR A 77 -13.42 23.88 -12.41
CA TYR A 77 -14.22 24.91 -11.75
C TYR A 77 -13.46 26.24 -11.66
N PHE A 78 -12.14 26.24 -11.44
CA PHE A 78 -11.34 27.49 -11.50
C PHE A 78 -11.24 28.08 -12.92
N GLU A 79 -11.24 27.26 -13.97
CA GLU A 79 -11.34 27.73 -15.36
C GLU A 79 -12.73 28.33 -15.64
N GLN A 80 -13.80 27.66 -15.21
CA GLN A 80 -15.18 28.17 -15.32
C GLN A 80 -15.32 29.53 -14.63
N LEU A 81 -14.78 29.69 -13.41
CA LEU A 81 -14.73 30.98 -12.72
C LEU A 81 -13.89 32.00 -13.48
N SER A 82 -12.75 31.63 -14.06
CA SER A 82 -11.92 32.53 -14.88
C SER A 82 -12.68 33.06 -16.11
N LYS A 83 -13.48 32.20 -16.75
CA LYS A 83 -14.39 32.55 -17.86
C LYS A 83 -15.57 33.41 -17.38
N GLU A 84 -16.20 33.08 -16.26
CA GLU A 84 -17.35 33.80 -15.67
C GLU A 84 -16.98 35.24 -15.25
N TYR A 85 -15.87 35.40 -14.51
CA TYR A 85 -15.37 36.71 -14.10
C TYR A 85 -14.59 37.44 -15.22
N ASN A 86 -14.34 36.79 -16.36
CA ASN A 86 -13.55 37.28 -17.49
C ASN A 86 -12.17 37.84 -17.07
N VAL A 87 -11.42 37.06 -16.28
CA VAL A 87 -10.09 37.45 -15.77
C VAL A 87 -9.08 36.31 -15.77
N PRO A 88 -7.79 36.58 -16.03
CA PRO A 88 -6.74 35.56 -16.05
C PRO A 88 -6.33 35.03 -14.67
N LEU A 89 -6.74 35.72 -13.60
CA LEU A 89 -6.36 35.42 -12.22
C LEU A 89 -7.62 35.32 -11.35
N ILE A 90 -7.80 34.19 -10.66
CA ILE A 90 -8.92 33.95 -9.74
C ILE A 90 -8.42 33.74 -8.31
N THR A 91 -9.03 34.41 -7.33
CA THR A 91 -8.76 34.18 -5.91
C THR A 91 -9.78 33.22 -5.31
N PHE A 92 -9.30 32.14 -4.69
CA PHE A 92 -10.13 31.14 -4.02
C PHE A 92 -9.64 30.90 -2.59
N TRP A 93 -10.54 30.95 -1.61
CA TRP A 93 -10.20 30.82 -0.20
C TRP A 93 -10.39 29.40 0.30
N ILE A 94 -9.32 28.75 0.76
CA ILE A 94 -9.38 27.45 1.44
C ILE A 94 -9.29 27.75 2.94
N GLY A 95 -10.42 27.62 3.63
CA GLY A 95 -10.56 28.15 4.99
C GLY A 95 -10.22 29.64 5.03
N ARG A 96 -9.14 29.98 5.72
CA ARG A 96 -8.63 31.36 5.90
C ARG A 96 -7.53 31.76 4.92
N ASN A 97 -7.06 30.85 4.05
CA ASN A 97 -5.91 31.07 3.19
C ASN A 97 -6.37 31.41 1.75
N PRO A 98 -6.07 32.61 1.23
CA PRO A 98 -6.35 32.95 -0.16
C PRO A 98 -5.33 32.29 -1.09
N THR A 99 -5.83 31.62 -2.13
CA THR A 99 -5.04 30.95 -3.17
C THR A 99 -5.36 31.60 -4.51
N VAL A 100 -4.33 32.13 -5.20
CA VAL A 100 -4.50 32.72 -6.54
C VAL A 100 -4.21 31.66 -7.60
N TRP A 101 -5.19 31.43 -8.47
CA TRP A 101 -5.13 30.56 -9.63
C TRP A 101 -4.82 31.37 -10.89
N ILE A 102 -3.83 30.94 -11.66
CA ILE A 102 -3.38 31.59 -12.90
C ILE A 102 -3.87 30.76 -14.08
N CYS A 103 -4.70 31.35 -14.94
CA CYS A 103 -5.40 30.65 -16.03
C CYS A 103 -4.92 31.02 -17.45
N ASP A 104 -3.93 31.92 -17.60
CA ASP A 104 -3.38 32.30 -18.91
C ASP A 104 -1.83 32.29 -18.96
N ALA A 105 -1.28 32.06 -20.16
CA ALA A 105 0.16 31.89 -20.40
C ALA A 105 0.98 33.14 -20.03
N TRP A 106 0.43 34.34 -20.22
CA TRP A 106 1.16 35.60 -20.07
C TRP A 106 1.27 36.02 -18.61
N SER A 107 0.19 35.88 -17.83
CA SER A 107 0.27 36.06 -16.37
C SER A 107 1.18 35.00 -15.73
N ALA A 108 1.18 33.76 -16.24
CA ALA A 108 2.09 32.72 -15.76
C ALA A 108 3.56 33.07 -16.04
N SER A 109 3.91 33.53 -17.26
CA SER A 109 5.26 34.02 -17.58
C SER A 109 5.66 35.24 -16.72
N GLU A 110 4.77 36.21 -16.58
CA GLU A 110 5.05 37.45 -15.82
C GLU A 110 5.29 37.16 -14.33
N LEU A 111 4.46 36.32 -13.70
CA LEU A 111 4.56 36.02 -12.27
C LEU A 111 5.62 34.94 -11.97
N LEU A 112 5.57 33.80 -12.66
CA LEU A 112 6.33 32.61 -12.28
C LEU A 112 7.71 32.51 -12.97
N ASP A 113 7.94 33.27 -14.03
CA ASP A 113 9.19 33.28 -14.79
C ASP A 113 9.96 34.59 -14.56
N LYS A 114 9.43 35.73 -15.04
CA LYS A 114 10.09 37.05 -14.88
C LYS A 114 10.17 37.48 -13.40
N ARG A 115 9.12 37.22 -12.62
CA ARG A 115 9.06 37.51 -11.17
C ARG A 115 9.28 36.27 -10.30
N ALA A 116 9.90 35.21 -10.84
CA ALA A 116 10.29 34.01 -10.10
C ALA A 116 11.09 34.29 -8.81
N GLY A 117 11.71 35.48 -8.69
CA GLY A 117 12.34 35.95 -7.47
C GLY A 117 11.43 36.01 -6.24
N ILE A 118 10.15 36.33 -6.46
CA ILE A 118 9.14 36.60 -5.44
C ILE A 118 8.27 35.34 -5.20
N TYR A 119 7.89 34.66 -6.29
CA TYR A 119 6.87 33.59 -6.26
C TYR A 119 7.43 32.16 -6.23
N ALA A 120 8.72 31.96 -5.90
CA ALA A 120 9.35 30.63 -5.89
C ALA A 120 9.11 29.78 -4.63
N SER A 121 8.45 30.30 -3.60
CA SER A 121 8.13 29.52 -2.37
C SER A 121 6.84 28.73 -2.52
N ARG A 122 6.74 27.59 -1.83
CA ARG A 122 5.50 26.81 -1.74
C ARG A 122 4.57 27.42 -0.68
N PRO A 123 3.23 27.31 -0.85
CA PRO A 123 2.29 27.60 0.23
C PRO A 123 2.46 26.59 1.36
N ARG A 124 1.96 26.94 2.55
CA ARG A 124 1.90 26.01 3.69
C ARG A 124 0.87 24.91 3.39
N MET A 125 1.33 23.68 3.25
CA MET A 125 0.51 22.48 3.07
C MET A 125 0.55 21.66 4.35
N VAL A 126 -0.58 21.52 5.04
CA VAL A 126 -0.67 20.82 6.33
C VAL A 126 -0.57 19.30 6.14
N VAL A 127 -1.31 18.74 5.19
CA VAL A 127 -1.40 17.29 4.98
C VAL A 127 -0.21 16.78 4.18
N PHE A 128 -0.06 17.24 2.93
CA PHE A 128 1.01 16.80 2.04
C PHE A 128 2.42 17.23 2.53
N GLY A 129 2.50 18.42 3.13
CA GLY A 129 3.73 19.02 3.65
C GLY A 129 4.05 18.64 5.09
N GLU A 130 3.31 19.18 6.07
CA GLU A 130 3.71 19.08 7.49
C GLU A 130 3.57 17.67 8.08
N LEU A 131 2.45 16.97 7.77
CA LEU A 131 2.16 15.61 8.24
C LEU A 131 2.82 14.53 7.37
N GLY A 132 2.82 14.71 6.04
CA GLY A 132 3.42 13.79 5.08
C GLY A 132 4.93 13.95 4.92
N THR A 133 5.37 14.70 3.90
CA THR A 133 6.77 14.69 3.40
C THR A 133 7.75 15.56 4.19
N GLY A 134 7.28 16.38 5.13
CA GLY A 134 8.07 17.32 5.91
C GLY A 134 8.61 18.50 5.09
N GLN A 135 9.60 19.20 5.66
CA GLN A 135 10.37 20.26 4.99
C GLN A 135 11.77 19.77 4.53
N ASN A 136 11.94 18.45 4.46
CA ASN A 136 13.15 17.80 3.94
C ASN A 136 12.97 17.34 2.47
N ASN A 137 11.78 17.57 1.88
CA ASN A 137 11.46 17.17 0.51
C ASN A 137 11.40 18.39 -0.43
N LEU A 138 12.22 18.36 -1.49
CA LEU A 138 12.34 19.40 -2.53
C LEU A 138 10.98 19.90 -3.09
N VAL A 139 9.97 19.03 -3.17
CA VAL A 139 8.63 19.32 -3.73
C VAL A 139 7.83 20.26 -2.83
N THR A 140 7.88 20.03 -1.50
CA THR A 140 7.11 20.74 -0.46
C THR A 140 7.93 21.79 0.30
N MET A 141 9.25 21.78 0.18
CA MET A 141 10.18 22.75 0.77
C MET A 141 9.85 24.21 0.38
N TYR A 142 9.83 25.08 1.39
CA TYR A 142 9.87 26.53 1.21
C TYR A 142 11.15 26.98 0.48
N TYR A 143 11.08 28.11 -0.22
CA TYR A 143 12.24 28.63 -0.96
C TYR A 143 13.27 29.26 -0.02
N GLY A 144 14.52 28.77 -0.09
CA GLY A 144 15.64 29.21 0.74
C GLY A 144 16.91 28.44 0.41
N ASP A 145 17.97 28.61 1.20
CA ASP A 145 19.28 28.03 0.89
C ASP A 145 19.30 26.50 0.93
N ARG A 146 18.58 25.86 1.86
CA ARG A 146 18.45 24.39 1.88
C ARG A 146 17.73 23.87 0.64
N TRP A 147 16.71 24.57 0.15
CA TRP A 147 16.05 24.23 -1.11
C TRP A 147 16.98 24.41 -2.32
N ARG A 148 17.77 25.50 -2.37
CA ARG A 148 18.76 25.73 -3.44
C ARG A 148 19.83 24.62 -3.45
N LEU A 149 20.26 24.19 -2.28
CA LEU A 149 21.18 23.06 -2.11
C LEU A 149 20.55 21.76 -2.62
N HIS A 150 19.34 21.39 -2.18
CA HIS A 150 18.64 20.21 -2.68
C HIS A 150 18.50 20.24 -4.20
N ARG A 151 18.10 21.38 -4.77
CA ARG A 151 18.00 21.58 -6.22
C ARG A 151 19.34 21.39 -6.93
N LYS A 152 20.44 21.91 -6.35
CA LYS A 152 21.81 21.69 -6.86
C LYS A 152 22.18 20.21 -6.83
N LEU A 153 21.89 19.50 -5.73
CA LEU A 153 22.17 18.08 -5.58
C LEU A 153 21.40 17.25 -6.61
N THR A 154 20.09 17.48 -6.80
CA THR A 154 19.29 16.82 -7.85
C THR A 154 19.88 17.03 -9.25
N HIS A 155 20.44 18.20 -9.54
CA HIS A 155 21.10 18.49 -10.82
C HIS A 155 22.40 17.70 -11.06
N MET A 156 22.98 17.06 -10.03
CA MET A 156 24.10 16.12 -10.20
C MET A 156 23.67 14.78 -10.84
N GLY A 157 22.38 14.46 -10.78
CA GLY A 157 21.76 13.35 -11.52
C GLY A 157 21.18 13.81 -12.86
N VAL A 158 20.28 14.82 -12.85
CA VAL A 158 19.45 15.16 -14.03
C VAL A 158 19.79 16.48 -14.72
N GLY A 159 20.91 17.10 -14.39
CA GLY A 159 21.38 18.31 -15.08
C GLY A 159 21.72 18.05 -16.55
N LEU A 160 21.53 19.05 -17.41
CA LEU A 160 21.68 18.94 -18.89
C LEU A 160 22.99 18.27 -19.35
N GLN A 161 24.09 18.45 -18.62
CA GLN A 161 25.38 17.82 -18.93
C GLN A 161 25.38 16.30 -18.67
N GLN A 162 24.74 15.85 -17.58
CA GLN A 162 24.64 14.42 -17.23
C GLN A 162 23.70 13.70 -18.20
N VAL A 163 22.55 14.33 -18.52
CA VAL A 163 21.54 13.77 -19.44
C VAL A 163 22.12 13.41 -20.81
N ARG A 164 23.07 14.19 -21.34
CA ARG A 164 23.75 13.85 -22.61
C ARG A 164 24.47 12.50 -22.56
N GLY A 165 25.00 12.10 -21.40
CA GLY A 165 25.64 10.79 -21.20
C GLY A 165 24.64 9.64 -21.13
N TYR A 166 23.37 9.90 -20.82
CA TYR A 166 22.33 8.87 -20.72
C TYR A 166 21.68 8.50 -22.05
N ARG A 167 22.06 9.15 -23.15
CA ARG A 167 21.51 8.87 -24.49
C ARG A 167 21.61 7.39 -24.91
N GLY A 168 22.73 6.71 -24.64
CA GLY A 168 22.86 5.27 -24.91
C GLY A 168 21.82 4.46 -24.13
N LEU A 169 21.82 4.62 -22.80
CA LEU A 169 20.86 3.97 -21.89
C LEU A 169 19.40 4.22 -22.31
N GLN A 170 19.02 5.46 -22.61
CA GLN A 170 17.64 5.80 -23.02
C GLN A 170 17.29 5.19 -24.39
N ASN A 171 18.25 5.17 -25.32
CA ASN A 171 18.08 4.56 -26.63
C ASN A 171 17.84 3.05 -26.51
N ASP A 172 18.56 2.36 -25.62
CA ASP A 172 18.50 0.91 -25.49
C ASP A 172 17.28 0.46 -24.68
N GLU A 173 16.96 1.14 -23.58
CA GLU A 173 15.72 0.92 -22.83
C GLU A 173 14.46 1.18 -23.69
N SER A 174 14.50 2.13 -24.63
CA SER A 174 13.39 2.38 -25.57
C SER A 174 13.35 1.41 -26.78
N LYS A 175 14.41 0.64 -27.05
CA LYS A 175 14.33 -0.55 -27.95
C LYS A 175 13.57 -1.69 -27.27
N LEU A 176 13.77 -1.87 -25.96
CA LEU A 176 13.07 -2.90 -25.18
C LEU A 176 11.57 -2.66 -25.08
N VAL A 177 11.12 -1.39 -25.05
CA VAL A 177 9.70 -1.05 -25.18
C VAL A 177 9.13 -1.56 -26.51
N ALA A 178 9.83 -1.32 -27.63
CA ALA A 178 9.40 -1.82 -28.92
C ALA A 178 9.39 -3.36 -28.97
N LEU A 179 10.39 -4.03 -28.39
CA LEU A 179 10.40 -5.50 -28.30
C LEU A 179 9.20 -6.03 -27.50
N GLY A 180 8.94 -5.48 -26.30
CA GLY A 180 7.81 -5.89 -25.46
C GLY A 180 6.45 -5.70 -26.13
N LEU A 181 6.30 -4.66 -26.95
CA LEU A 181 5.08 -4.43 -27.75
C LEU A 181 4.92 -5.40 -28.94
N VAL A 182 5.99 -6.01 -29.44
CA VAL A 182 5.90 -7.12 -30.42
C VAL A 182 5.45 -8.41 -29.73
N GLU A 183 5.93 -8.66 -28.51
CA GLU A 183 5.66 -9.89 -27.75
C GLU A 183 4.29 -9.89 -27.06
N ALA A 184 3.89 -8.75 -26.48
CA ALA A 184 2.69 -8.59 -25.65
C ALA A 184 2.12 -7.15 -25.79
N PRO A 185 1.51 -6.79 -26.95
CA PRO A 185 0.98 -5.45 -27.20
C PRO A 185 -0.13 -5.03 -26.22
N GLN A 186 -0.93 -5.99 -25.73
CA GLN A 186 -1.98 -5.74 -24.73
C GLN A 186 -1.43 -5.20 -23.38
N ASP A 187 -0.15 -5.44 -23.09
CA ASP A 187 0.51 -5.01 -21.86
C ASP A 187 1.25 -3.66 -22.00
N TYR A 188 0.90 -2.83 -23.01
CA TYR A 188 1.59 -1.57 -23.34
C TYR A 188 1.83 -0.64 -22.15
N VAL A 189 0.84 -0.51 -21.24
CA VAL A 189 0.96 0.28 -20.00
C VAL A 189 2.13 -0.23 -19.12
N LYS A 190 2.22 -1.55 -18.91
CA LYS A 190 3.27 -2.17 -18.10
C LYS A 190 4.65 -2.00 -18.74
N HIS A 191 4.74 -2.06 -20.06
CA HIS A 191 5.99 -1.82 -20.79
C HIS A 191 6.49 -0.39 -20.62
N PHE A 192 5.60 0.60 -20.62
CA PHE A 192 5.93 2.02 -20.41
C PHE A 192 6.28 2.32 -18.94
N GLU A 193 5.54 1.77 -17.97
CA GLU A 193 5.87 1.87 -16.54
C GLU A 193 7.24 1.27 -16.24
N ARG A 194 7.53 0.07 -16.77
CA ARG A 194 8.85 -0.57 -16.64
C ARG A 194 9.97 0.24 -17.27
N TYR A 195 9.77 0.79 -18.47
CA TYR A 195 10.76 1.65 -19.13
C TYR A 195 11.10 2.89 -18.28
N ALA A 196 10.08 3.64 -17.88
CA ALA A 196 10.27 4.88 -17.15
C ALA A 196 10.94 4.63 -15.80
N ALA A 197 10.50 3.60 -15.07
CA ALA A 197 11.13 3.16 -13.82
C ALA A 197 12.57 2.65 -14.02
N SER A 198 12.85 1.86 -15.06
CA SER A 198 14.19 1.33 -15.32
C SER A 198 15.21 2.45 -15.59
N VAL A 199 14.85 3.45 -16.42
CA VAL A 199 15.74 4.58 -16.73
C VAL A 199 16.12 5.36 -15.47
N VAL A 200 15.16 5.68 -14.59
CA VAL A 200 15.47 6.37 -13.32
C VAL A 200 16.14 5.45 -12.29
N SER A 201 15.91 4.14 -12.35
CA SER A 201 16.61 3.16 -11.51
C SER A 201 18.10 3.06 -11.86
N ILE A 202 18.44 3.07 -13.15
CA ILE A 202 19.83 3.05 -13.61
C ILE A 202 20.54 4.37 -13.24
N ILE A 203 19.89 5.51 -13.48
CA ILE A 203 20.45 6.83 -13.12
C ILE A 203 20.57 6.99 -11.59
N GLY A 204 19.53 6.61 -10.86
CA GLY A 204 19.42 6.71 -9.40
C GLY A 204 20.41 5.79 -8.68
N PHE A 205 20.28 4.49 -8.96
CA PHE A 205 20.81 3.40 -8.15
C PHE A 205 21.77 2.47 -8.91
N GLY A 206 22.08 2.75 -10.19
CA GLY A 206 22.95 1.90 -11.01
C GLY A 206 22.36 0.53 -11.37
N ARG A 207 21.07 0.32 -11.10
CA ARG A 207 20.37 -0.98 -11.24
C ARG A 207 19.27 -0.86 -12.30
N ARG A 208 19.25 -1.77 -13.27
CA ARG A 208 18.18 -1.91 -14.27
C ARG A 208 16.95 -2.60 -13.71
N ILE A 209 15.77 -2.24 -14.23
CA ILE A 209 14.51 -2.94 -13.94
C ILE A 209 14.06 -3.74 -15.17
N ALA A 210 14.30 -5.05 -15.11
CA ALA A 210 14.07 -5.98 -16.22
C ALA A 210 12.59 -6.39 -16.40
N SER A 211 11.76 -6.32 -15.36
CA SER A 211 10.36 -6.77 -15.38
C SER A 211 9.44 -5.78 -14.66
N PHE A 212 8.19 -5.66 -15.11
CA PHE A 212 7.13 -4.94 -14.39
C PHE A 212 6.76 -5.57 -13.04
N ALA A 213 7.15 -6.84 -12.81
CA ALA A 213 7.03 -7.53 -11.53
C ALA A 213 8.25 -7.31 -10.59
N ASP A 214 9.10 -6.31 -10.88
CA ASP A 214 10.14 -5.86 -9.95
C ASP A 214 9.50 -5.04 -8.82
N PRO A 215 9.72 -5.40 -7.54
CA PRO A 215 9.09 -4.75 -6.40
C PRO A 215 9.36 -3.25 -6.25
N ILE A 216 10.39 -2.69 -6.91
CA ILE A 216 10.58 -1.23 -6.94
C ILE A 216 9.45 -0.54 -7.73
N ILE A 217 8.90 -1.16 -8.78
CA ILE A 217 7.83 -0.56 -9.60
C ILE A 217 6.53 -0.49 -8.83
N THR A 218 6.04 -1.64 -8.32
CA THR A 218 4.74 -1.74 -7.64
C THR A 218 4.62 -0.76 -6.48
N GLU A 219 5.70 -0.62 -5.69
CA GLU A 219 5.71 0.22 -4.50
C GLU A 219 5.83 1.71 -4.79
N VAL A 220 6.62 2.08 -5.80
CA VAL A 220 6.68 3.48 -6.18
C VAL A 220 5.36 3.93 -6.78
N ILE A 221 4.69 3.08 -7.56
CA ILE A 221 3.34 3.36 -8.05
C ILE A 221 2.38 3.57 -6.87
N ALA A 222 2.36 2.68 -5.88
CA ALA A 222 1.51 2.82 -4.70
C ALA A 222 1.81 4.10 -3.86
N VAL A 223 3.09 4.41 -3.64
CA VAL A 223 3.51 5.62 -2.91
C VAL A 223 3.20 6.90 -3.71
N MET A 224 3.33 6.88 -5.04
CA MET A 224 2.98 8.02 -5.89
C MET A 224 1.46 8.22 -5.99
N GLN A 225 0.66 7.16 -6.07
CA GLN A 225 -0.81 7.24 -6.04
C GLN A 225 -1.31 7.84 -4.71
N LEU A 226 -0.83 7.34 -3.57
CA LEU A 226 -1.17 7.93 -2.26
C LEU A 226 -0.69 9.39 -2.14
N ALA A 227 0.49 9.72 -2.64
CA ALA A 227 0.98 11.10 -2.70
C ALA A 227 0.13 11.99 -3.63
N ALA A 228 -0.47 11.40 -4.66
CA ALA A 228 -1.31 12.10 -5.63
C ALA A 228 -2.68 12.49 -5.05
N ASP A 229 -3.32 11.60 -4.30
CA ASP A 229 -4.59 11.86 -3.61
C ASP A 229 -4.44 12.92 -2.52
N LEU A 230 -3.34 12.88 -1.77
CA LEU A 230 -3.10 13.75 -0.61
C LEU A 230 -2.72 15.20 -0.96
N ASN A 231 -2.63 15.55 -2.24
CA ASN A 231 -2.28 16.89 -2.72
C ASN A 231 -3.44 17.62 -3.44
N VAL A 232 -4.62 17.01 -3.54
CA VAL A 232 -5.81 17.62 -4.17
C VAL A 232 -6.67 18.31 -3.10
N PRO A 233 -6.95 19.63 -3.20
CA PRO A 233 -7.85 20.32 -2.28
C PRO A 233 -9.25 19.70 -2.27
N GLY A 234 -9.72 19.30 -1.09
CA GLY A 234 -11.01 18.62 -0.91
C GLY A 234 -11.72 19.02 0.38
N LYS A 235 -13.04 18.80 0.41
CA LYS A 235 -13.93 19.13 1.54
C LYS A 235 -14.14 17.99 2.55
N LYS A 236 -13.51 16.83 2.32
CA LYS A 236 -13.57 15.63 3.17
C LYS A 236 -12.25 15.45 3.92
N PHE A 237 -12.23 14.62 4.96
CA PHE A 237 -10.95 14.19 5.54
C PHE A 237 -10.16 13.35 4.52
N PRO A 238 -8.82 13.47 4.48
CA PRO A 238 -7.99 14.29 5.38
C PRO A 238 -7.86 15.77 5.00
N MET A 239 -8.24 16.17 3.78
CA MET A 239 -8.08 17.53 3.24
C MET A 239 -8.80 18.62 4.03
N LEU A 240 -9.83 18.28 4.81
CA LEU A 240 -10.49 19.19 5.75
C LEU A 240 -9.51 19.81 6.76
N MET A 241 -8.35 19.19 7.02
CA MET A 241 -7.26 19.75 7.83
C MET A 241 -6.57 20.98 7.19
N GLU A 242 -6.62 21.16 5.87
CA GLU A 242 -6.13 22.39 5.23
C GLU A 242 -7.06 23.59 5.51
N THR A 243 -8.36 23.33 5.61
CA THR A 243 -9.37 24.34 6.01
C THR A 243 -9.32 24.61 7.52
N PHE A 244 -9.06 23.57 8.32
CA PHE A 244 -8.97 23.66 9.78
C PHE A 244 -7.63 23.11 10.33
N PRO A 245 -6.51 23.85 10.21
CA PRO A 245 -5.17 23.37 10.60
C PRO A 245 -5.00 22.99 12.08
N PHE A 246 -5.94 23.36 12.96
CA PHE A 246 -5.91 22.92 14.35
C PHE A 246 -6.25 21.43 14.52
N LEU A 247 -6.99 20.82 13.57
CA LEU A 247 -7.30 19.39 13.56
C LEU A 247 -6.04 18.52 13.42
N ALA A 248 -4.99 19.04 12.79
CA ALA A 248 -3.68 18.37 12.69
C ALA A 248 -2.92 18.34 14.03
N LYS A 249 -3.27 19.20 15.00
CA LYS A 249 -2.58 19.29 16.31
C LYS A 249 -3.04 18.24 17.32
N PHE A 250 -4.16 17.57 17.10
CA PHE A 250 -4.63 16.51 18.01
C PHE A 250 -3.64 15.34 18.05
N PRO A 251 -3.41 14.71 19.22
CA PRO A 251 -2.64 13.47 19.32
C PRO A 251 -3.21 12.40 18.40
N THR A 252 -2.35 11.67 17.69
CA THR A 252 -2.78 10.68 16.68
C THR A 252 -3.67 9.59 17.29
N GLN A 253 -3.46 9.24 18.56
CA GLN A 253 -4.25 8.27 19.33
C GLN A 253 -5.74 8.60 19.46
N ILE A 254 -6.14 9.86 19.27
CA ILE A 254 -7.53 10.32 19.39
C ILE A 254 -8.04 11.04 18.14
N ALA A 255 -7.28 10.98 17.05
CA ALA A 255 -7.53 11.74 15.82
C ALA A 255 -7.61 10.79 14.62
N PRO A 256 -8.72 10.04 14.44
CA PRO A 256 -8.81 9.02 13.42
C PRO A 256 -8.58 9.53 12.00
N TRP A 257 -8.86 10.81 11.75
CA TRP A 257 -8.55 11.51 10.50
C TRP A 257 -7.05 11.73 10.22
N LYS A 258 -6.14 11.28 11.09
CA LYS A 258 -4.68 11.33 10.94
C LYS A 258 -4.02 9.96 10.71
N HIS A 259 -4.75 8.84 10.78
CA HIS A 259 -4.14 7.54 10.43
C HIS A 259 -3.69 7.53 8.97
N GLY A 260 -2.57 6.85 8.69
CA GLY A 260 -1.89 6.90 7.38
C GLY A 260 -1.12 8.20 7.07
N LEU A 261 -1.20 9.24 7.90
CA LEU A 261 -0.61 10.57 7.64
C LEU A 261 0.49 10.91 8.64
N GLY A 262 1.65 10.27 8.49
CA GLY A 262 2.76 10.44 9.42
C GLY A 262 4.16 10.28 8.84
N ARG A 263 5.09 11.04 9.44
CA ARG A 263 6.54 11.11 9.13
C ARG A 263 7.34 9.81 9.26
N ARG A 264 6.70 8.66 9.45
CA ARG A 264 7.34 7.33 9.58
C ARG A 264 6.87 6.34 8.50
N GLY A 265 6.45 6.85 7.33
CA GLY A 265 6.07 6.00 6.20
C GLY A 265 7.25 5.17 5.68
N ARG A 266 6.99 3.88 5.41
CA ARG A 266 7.94 2.87 4.88
C ARG A 266 8.86 3.41 3.78
N GLY A 267 8.32 4.26 2.89
CA GLY A 267 9.04 4.84 1.75
C GLY A 267 10.31 5.62 2.10
N HIS A 268 10.40 6.34 3.22
CA HIS A 268 11.62 7.07 3.57
C HIS A 268 12.77 6.12 3.95
N GLN A 269 12.51 5.07 4.71
CA GLN A 269 13.52 4.06 5.05
C GLN A 269 13.91 3.25 3.80
N PHE A 270 12.94 2.86 2.98
CA PHE A 270 13.18 2.16 1.71
C PHE A 270 14.11 2.94 0.77
N PHE A 271 13.80 4.20 0.45
CA PHE A 271 14.64 4.98 -0.47
C PHE A 271 16.03 5.29 0.12
N TYR A 272 16.18 5.41 1.44
CA TYR A 272 17.50 5.51 2.05
C TYR A 272 18.30 4.21 1.93
N ALA A 273 17.69 3.07 2.25
CA ALA A 273 18.34 1.77 2.20
C ALA A 273 18.78 1.41 0.77
N LEU A 274 17.92 1.66 -0.21
CA LEU A 274 18.21 1.49 -1.64
C LEU A 274 19.32 2.44 -2.14
N ALA A 275 19.30 3.70 -1.72
CA ALA A 275 20.37 4.65 -2.04
C ALA A 275 21.71 4.26 -1.39
N LYS A 276 21.68 3.75 -0.15
CA LYS A 276 22.86 3.26 0.57
C LYS A 276 23.44 2.03 -0.11
N GLU A 277 22.61 1.05 -0.47
CA GLU A 277 23.04 -0.15 -1.22
C GLU A 277 23.74 0.23 -2.53
N ALA A 278 23.15 1.15 -3.30
CA ALA A 278 23.75 1.63 -4.55
C ALA A 278 25.08 2.39 -4.33
N ALA A 279 25.22 3.15 -3.23
CA ALA A 279 26.44 3.87 -2.90
C ALA A 279 27.56 2.96 -2.37
N GLU A 280 27.21 1.88 -1.66
CA GLU A 280 28.16 0.90 -1.11
C GLU A 280 28.57 -0.18 -2.14
N ASN A 281 27.89 -0.28 -3.29
CA ASN A 281 28.18 -1.27 -4.32
C ASN A 281 29.42 -0.89 -5.16
N PRO A 282 30.55 -1.63 -5.05
CA PRO A 282 31.77 -1.30 -5.77
C PRO A 282 31.67 -1.46 -7.30
N ASN A 283 30.62 -2.13 -7.80
CA ASN A 283 30.39 -2.30 -9.24
C ASN A 283 29.55 -1.17 -9.87
N GLN A 284 28.96 -0.26 -9.07
CA GLN A 284 27.99 0.76 -9.53
C GLN A 284 28.51 2.22 -9.37
N GLN A 285 29.84 2.39 -9.45
CA GLN A 285 30.61 3.60 -9.10
C GLN A 285 30.37 4.89 -9.95
N GLN A 286 29.19 5.07 -10.57
CA GLN A 286 28.82 6.34 -11.23
C GLN A 286 27.34 6.76 -11.05
N CYS A 287 26.55 6.06 -10.21
CA CYS A 287 25.14 6.35 -10.00
C CYS A 287 24.90 7.65 -9.19
N TYR A 288 23.67 8.18 -9.23
CA TYR A 288 23.29 9.40 -8.50
C TYR A 288 23.41 9.23 -6.98
N SER A 289 22.97 8.09 -6.43
CA SER A 289 23.02 7.85 -4.98
C SER A 289 24.44 7.90 -4.44
N GLN A 290 25.43 7.31 -5.14
CA GLN A 290 26.83 7.42 -4.74
C GLN A 290 27.30 8.89 -4.68
N LYS A 291 27.08 9.68 -5.74
CA LYS A 291 27.42 11.13 -5.77
C LYS A 291 26.74 11.91 -4.64
N LEU A 292 25.54 11.49 -4.24
CA LEU A 292 24.78 12.07 -3.14
C LEU A 292 25.41 11.73 -1.78
N PHE A 293 25.87 10.49 -1.57
CA PHE A 293 26.62 10.07 -0.38
C PHE A 293 28.01 10.74 -0.31
N ASP A 294 28.71 10.93 -1.44
CA ASP A 294 30.01 11.62 -1.48
C ASP A 294 29.92 13.10 -1.03
N GLU A 295 28.87 13.82 -1.46
CA GLU A 295 28.65 15.22 -1.07
C GLU A 295 27.88 15.36 0.28
N ALA A 296 27.36 14.27 0.85
CA ALA A 296 26.57 14.31 2.09
C ALA A 296 27.35 14.83 3.33
N PRO A 297 28.61 14.41 3.61
CA PRO A 297 29.38 14.92 4.74
C PRO A 297 29.65 16.42 4.64
N LYS A 298 29.95 16.90 3.42
CA LYS A 298 30.26 18.30 3.09
C LYS A 298 29.08 19.25 3.37
N TYR A 299 27.86 18.78 3.12
CA TYR A 299 26.64 19.56 3.32
C TYR A 299 25.83 19.20 4.57
N LYS A 300 26.30 18.23 5.35
CA LYS A 300 25.62 17.68 6.54
C LYS A 300 24.17 17.32 6.20
N LEU A 301 24.00 16.43 5.23
CA LEU A 301 22.67 15.94 4.84
C LEU A 301 22.15 14.94 5.89
N ALA A 302 20.90 15.10 6.30
CA ALA A 302 20.22 14.13 7.14
C ALA A 302 19.78 12.90 6.33
N GLN A 303 19.54 11.78 7.01
CA GLN A 303 19.08 10.52 6.41
C GLN A 303 17.79 10.72 5.61
N GLU A 304 16.86 11.52 6.13
CA GLU A 304 15.58 11.84 5.50
C GLU A 304 15.75 12.70 4.23
N GLU A 305 16.78 13.54 4.17
CA GLU A 305 17.08 14.34 2.98
C GLU A 305 17.68 13.47 1.87
N ILE A 306 18.55 12.51 2.22
CA ILE A 306 19.12 11.53 1.27
C ILE A 306 18.00 10.62 0.72
N ALA A 307 17.13 10.13 1.62
CA ALA A 307 15.92 9.39 1.25
C ALA A 307 15.04 10.19 0.29
N SER A 308 14.70 11.43 0.64
CA SER A 308 13.80 12.25 -0.16
C SER A 308 14.42 12.66 -1.50
N LEU A 309 15.71 13.00 -1.56
CA LEU A 309 16.39 13.31 -2.81
C LEU A 309 16.43 12.11 -3.78
N SER A 310 16.60 10.90 -3.24
CA SER A 310 16.60 9.66 -4.04
C SER A 310 15.19 9.26 -4.48
N GLY A 311 14.21 9.29 -3.57
CA GLY A 311 12.81 9.01 -3.86
C GLY A 311 12.16 10.01 -4.81
N ASN A 312 12.51 11.31 -4.69
CA ASN A 312 12.03 12.35 -5.61
C ASN A 312 12.58 12.17 -7.03
N LEU A 313 13.83 11.71 -7.19
CA LEU A 313 14.38 11.40 -8.52
C LEU A 313 13.62 10.25 -9.17
N PHE A 314 13.44 9.16 -8.41
CA PHE A 314 12.79 7.96 -8.93
C PHE A 314 11.30 8.22 -9.21
N GLY A 315 10.50 8.57 -8.20
CA GLY A 315 9.04 8.69 -8.33
C GLY A 315 8.59 9.73 -9.35
N ALA A 316 9.29 10.88 -9.42
CA ALA A 316 8.93 11.92 -10.39
C ALA A 316 9.22 11.49 -11.84
N GLY A 317 10.30 10.76 -12.08
CA GLY A 317 10.68 10.36 -13.45
C GLY A 317 10.04 9.05 -13.91
N SER A 318 9.65 8.15 -13.01
CA SER A 318 8.94 6.92 -13.36
C SER A 318 7.49 7.18 -13.78
N ASP A 319 6.73 7.91 -12.95
CA ASP A 319 5.27 8.04 -13.15
C ASP A 319 4.89 9.06 -14.22
N THR A 320 5.60 10.20 -14.30
CA THR A 320 5.28 11.24 -15.30
C THR A 320 5.66 10.82 -16.73
N SER A 321 6.78 10.11 -16.89
CA SER A 321 7.24 9.65 -18.21
C SER A 321 6.37 8.51 -18.74
N SER A 322 5.96 7.56 -17.89
CA SER A 322 5.02 6.50 -18.31
C SER A 322 3.66 7.09 -18.67
N SER A 323 3.12 8.00 -17.85
CA SER A 323 1.86 8.70 -18.11
C SER A 323 1.87 9.42 -19.46
N THR A 324 2.98 10.09 -19.80
CA THR A 324 3.15 10.77 -21.10
C THR A 324 3.12 9.78 -22.28
N LEU A 325 3.75 8.60 -22.15
CA LEU A 325 3.72 7.56 -23.18
C LEU A 325 2.33 6.91 -23.35
N ILE A 326 1.60 6.70 -22.26
CA ILE A 326 0.21 6.21 -22.29
C ILE A 326 -0.69 7.24 -22.99
N THR A 327 -0.55 8.53 -22.67
CA THR A 327 -1.27 9.63 -23.32
C THR A 327 -0.93 9.75 -24.81
N PHE A 328 0.32 9.51 -25.21
CA PHE A 328 0.70 9.44 -26.62
C PHE A 328 -0.05 8.32 -27.38
N VAL A 329 -0.19 7.12 -26.79
CA VAL A 329 -0.96 6.02 -27.41
C VAL A 329 -2.44 6.39 -27.55
N LEU A 330 -3.03 7.03 -26.53
CA LEU A 330 -4.40 7.56 -26.59
C LEU A 330 -4.56 8.56 -27.76
N ALA A 331 -3.65 9.53 -27.87
CA ALA A 331 -3.68 10.52 -28.94
C ALA A 331 -3.58 9.88 -30.33
N CYS A 332 -2.74 8.84 -30.50
CA CYS A 332 -2.65 8.09 -31.76
C CYS A 332 -3.95 7.36 -32.12
N CYS A 333 -4.64 6.77 -31.14
CA CYS A 333 -5.92 6.07 -31.36
C CYS A 333 -7.09 7.04 -31.62
N ALA A 334 -7.07 8.20 -30.98
CA ALA A 334 -8.13 9.21 -31.09
C ALA A 334 -8.02 10.06 -32.38
N PHE A 335 -6.79 10.37 -32.81
CA PHE A 335 -6.50 11.26 -33.95
C PHE A 335 -5.60 10.56 -34.99
N PRO A 336 -6.06 9.48 -35.64
CA PRO A 336 -5.22 8.70 -36.56
C PRO A 336 -4.79 9.47 -37.81
N GLU A 337 -5.44 10.59 -38.16
CA GLU A 337 -5.12 11.37 -39.36
C GLU A 337 -3.75 12.04 -39.34
N VAL A 338 -3.14 12.24 -38.16
CA VAL A 338 -1.79 12.84 -38.04
C VAL A 338 -0.66 11.82 -38.23
N LEU A 339 -0.95 10.52 -38.13
CA LEU A 339 0.06 9.46 -38.21
C LEU A 339 0.75 9.33 -39.58
N PRO A 340 0.04 9.40 -40.73
CA PRO A 340 0.66 9.22 -42.04
C PRO A 340 1.79 10.20 -42.37
N ARG A 341 1.72 11.45 -41.89
CA ARG A 341 2.77 12.46 -42.09
C ARG A 341 4.03 12.14 -41.28
N ALA A 342 3.86 11.63 -40.05
CA ALA A 342 4.98 11.17 -39.22
C ALA A 342 5.63 9.90 -39.81
N TRP A 343 4.82 8.97 -40.32
CA TRP A 343 5.30 7.79 -41.04
C TRP A 343 6.11 8.16 -42.29
N GLU A 344 5.62 9.06 -43.14
CA GLU A 344 6.32 9.53 -44.33
C GLU A 344 7.69 10.14 -44.00
N GLU A 345 7.75 11.00 -42.97
CA GLU A 345 9.02 11.61 -42.52
C GLU A 345 10.01 10.56 -41.99
N LEU A 346 9.56 9.59 -41.19
CA LEU A 346 10.40 8.53 -40.65
C LEU A 346 10.88 7.57 -41.75
N ASP A 347 10.02 7.18 -42.69
CA ASP A 347 10.40 6.31 -43.81
C ASP A 347 11.41 7.01 -44.74
N ARG A 348 11.28 8.34 -44.93
CA ARG A 348 12.20 9.16 -45.72
C ARG A 348 13.58 9.36 -45.07
N VAL A 349 13.64 9.53 -43.75
CA VAL A 349 14.88 9.90 -43.02
C VAL A 349 15.60 8.68 -42.42
N VAL A 350 14.84 7.73 -41.88
CA VAL A 350 15.36 6.56 -41.15
C VAL A 350 15.32 5.30 -42.02
N GLY A 351 14.23 5.11 -42.77
CA GLY A 351 13.98 3.92 -43.57
C GLY A 351 13.59 2.68 -42.74
N HIS A 352 13.51 1.52 -43.39
CA HIS A 352 12.89 0.32 -42.81
C HIS A 352 13.86 -0.65 -42.10
N HIS A 353 15.18 -0.47 -42.24
CA HIS A 353 16.18 -1.49 -41.85
C HIS A 353 16.92 -1.23 -40.53
N ARG A 354 16.68 -0.07 -39.90
CA ARG A 354 17.21 0.36 -38.60
C ARG A 354 16.15 1.17 -37.85
N SER A 355 16.20 1.19 -36.53
CA SER A 355 15.37 2.14 -35.77
C SER A 355 15.99 3.56 -35.70
N PRO A 356 15.22 4.60 -35.31
CA PRO A 356 15.74 5.96 -35.18
C PRO A 356 16.79 6.11 -34.07
N THR A 357 17.68 7.09 -34.19
CA THR A 357 18.67 7.49 -33.16
C THR A 357 18.60 9.00 -32.87
N PHE A 358 19.36 9.46 -31.86
CA PHE A 358 19.45 10.89 -31.54
C PHE A 358 20.10 11.75 -32.64
N ASP A 359 20.82 11.15 -33.58
CA ASP A 359 21.44 11.89 -34.70
C ASP A 359 20.43 12.20 -35.82
N ASP A 360 19.28 11.51 -35.83
CA ASP A 360 18.16 11.78 -36.75
C ASP A 360 17.35 13.02 -36.30
N GLU A 361 17.40 13.41 -35.01
CA GLU A 361 16.57 14.48 -34.41
C GLU A 361 16.52 15.80 -35.22
N PRO A 362 17.64 16.34 -35.76
CA PRO A 362 17.61 17.59 -36.53
C PRO A 362 16.84 17.49 -37.85
N ASN A 363 16.71 16.29 -38.41
CA ASN A 363 16.09 16.00 -39.71
C ASN A 363 14.64 15.51 -39.59
N LEU A 364 14.10 15.43 -38.36
CA LEU A 364 12.75 14.95 -38.05
C LEU A 364 11.85 16.09 -37.48
N PRO A 365 11.63 17.21 -38.21
CA PRO A 365 10.89 18.36 -37.70
C PRO A 365 9.41 18.05 -37.42
N TYR A 366 8.74 17.21 -38.23
CA TYR A 366 7.35 16.84 -37.99
C TYR A 366 7.22 15.89 -36.80
N VAL A 367 8.08 14.87 -36.66
CA VAL A 367 8.10 14.00 -35.47
C VAL A 367 8.47 14.80 -34.21
N LYS A 368 9.36 15.79 -34.32
CA LYS A 368 9.69 16.70 -33.21
C LYS A 368 8.50 17.60 -32.83
N ALA A 369 7.68 18.02 -33.79
CA ALA A 369 6.41 18.69 -33.52
C ALA A 369 5.37 17.73 -32.93
N PHE A 370 5.27 16.50 -33.45
CA PHE A 370 4.40 15.44 -32.93
C PHE A 370 4.73 15.10 -31.48
N VAL A 371 6.02 15.00 -31.13
CA VAL A 371 6.47 14.80 -29.74
C VAL A 371 6.12 16.00 -28.86
N LYS A 372 6.11 17.24 -29.39
CA LYS A 372 5.73 18.46 -28.66
C LYS A 372 4.21 18.66 -28.52
N GLU A 373 3.42 18.13 -29.44
CA GLU A 373 1.95 18.03 -29.31
C GLU A 373 1.56 16.82 -28.45
N GLY A 374 2.38 15.76 -28.47
CA GLY A 374 2.30 14.53 -27.66
C GLY A 374 2.16 14.77 -26.15
N TRP A 375 2.50 15.98 -25.71
CA TRP A 375 2.07 16.58 -24.43
C TRP A 375 0.61 17.04 -24.52
N LEU A 376 -0.28 16.17 -25.00
CA LEU A 376 -1.72 16.41 -24.97
C LEU A 376 -2.12 16.34 -23.49
N ILE A 377 -2.63 17.44 -22.95
CA ILE A 377 -3.11 17.51 -21.57
C ILE A 377 -4.63 17.66 -21.68
N PRO A 378 -5.39 16.56 -21.87
CA PRO A 378 -6.83 16.67 -22.08
C PRO A 378 -7.56 16.90 -20.76
N LYS A 379 -8.87 17.10 -20.90
CA LYS A 379 -9.75 17.56 -19.83
C LYS A 379 -9.51 16.76 -18.58
N ASN A 380 -9.40 17.52 -17.49
CA ASN A 380 -9.11 17.07 -16.15
C ASN A 380 -7.63 16.95 -15.75
N THR A 381 -6.57 17.09 -16.56
CA THR A 381 -5.19 16.89 -16.00
C THR A 381 -4.67 18.04 -15.11
N TRP A 382 -4.08 17.73 -13.92
CA TRP A 382 -3.52 18.69 -12.94
C TRP A 382 -1.99 18.85 -13.05
N VAL A 383 -1.43 20.08 -13.08
CA VAL A 383 -0.34 20.62 -12.18
C VAL A 383 -0.26 22.16 -12.23
N GLN A 384 -0.52 22.78 -11.07
CA GLN A 384 -0.44 24.20 -10.68
C GLN A 384 0.72 25.05 -11.28
N GLY A 385 0.51 26.24 -11.88
CA GLY A 385 -0.74 26.98 -12.15
C GLY A 385 -1.71 26.25 -13.07
N ASN A 386 -2.75 26.89 -13.60
CA ASN A 386 -3.76 26.18 -14.39
C ASN A 386 -3.24 25.88 -15.81
N VAL A 387 -2.24 25.00 -15.92
CA VAL A 387 -1.59 24.55 -17.17
C VAL A 387 -2.64 24.04 -18.17
N TRP A 388 -3.69 23.38 -17.66
CA TRP A 388 -4.90 23.04 -18.41
C TRP A 388 -5.51 24.27 -19.09
N ALA A 389 -5.97 25.28 -18.34
CA ALA A 389 -6.54 26.51 -18.91
C ALA A 389 -5.54 27.26 -19.81
N ILE A 390 -4.25 27.28 -19.47
CA ILE A 390 -3.18 27.90 -20.26
C ILE A 390 -3.03 27.25 -21.64
N HIS A 391 -3.14 25.91 -21.72
CA HIS A 391 -3.04 25.16 -22.98
C HIS A 391 -4.40 24.94 -23.66
N HIS A 392 -5.51 25.30 -23.01
CA HIS A 392 -6.86 25.29 -23.60
C HIS A 392 -7.41 26.70 -23.86
N HIS A 393 -6.59 27.73 -23.67
CA HIS A 393 -6.97 29.10 -23.97
C HIS A 393 -6.97 29.31 -25.50
N GLU A 394 -8.14 29.50 -26.09
CA GLU A 394 -8.37 29.50 -27.55
C GLU A 394 -7.47 30.46 -28.35
N ARG A 395 -7.04 31.58 -27.74
CA ARG A 395 -6.08 32.53 -28.35
C ARG A 395 -4.71 31.91 -28.61
N GLU A 396 -4.28 30.99 -27.77
CA GLU A 396 -3.02 30.25 -27.89
C GLU A 396 -3.25 28.90 -28.57
N PHE A 397 -4.37 28.22 -28.32
CA PHE A 397 -4.66 26.89 -28.85
C PHE A 397 -6.08 26.86 -29.46
N PRO A 398 -6.27 27.27 -30.73
CA PRO A 398 -7.55 27.17 -31.41
C PRO A 398 -8.00 25.71 -31.53
N ASP A 399 -9.28 25.38 -31.27
CA ASP A 399 -9.75 23.98 -31.21
C ASP A 399 -8.89 23.12 -30.23
N PRO A 400 -8.84 23.47 -28.93
CA PRO A 400 -7.80 22.97 -28.02
C PRO A 400 -7.94 21.49 -27.65
N ASP A 401 -9.15 20.93 -27.70
CA ASP A 401 -9.40 19.50 -27.46
C ASP A 401 -8.86 18.61 -28.60
N ARG A 402 -8.39 19.19 -29.71
CA ARG A 402 -7.84 18.47 -30.88
C ARG A 402 -6.31 18.44 -30.90
N PHE A 403 -5.77 17.25 -31.10
CA PHE A 403 -4.33 17.03 -31.33
C PHE A 403 -3.89 17.50 -32.72
N VAL A 404 -3.08 18.56 -32.79
CA VAL A 404 -2.64 19.20 -34.05
C VAL A 404 -1.14 19.55 -33.98
N PRO A 405 -0.23 18.64 -34.38
CA PRO A 405 1.23 18.87 -34.38
C PRO A 405 1.68 20.14 -35.11
N GLU A 406 0.92 20.56 -36.12
CA GLU A 406 1.14 21.78 -36.90
C GLU A 406 1.22 23.06 -36.04
N ARG A 407 0.61 23.09 -34.83
CA ARG A 407 0.73 24.19 -33.84
C ARG A 407 2.17 24.51 -33.40
N TYR A 408 3.12 23.61 -33.65
CA TYR A 408 4.53 23.75 -33.28
C TYR A 408 5.46 23.94 -34.49
N LEU A 409 4.91 24.02 -35.71
CA LEU A 409 5.65 24.32 -36.93
C LEU A 409 5.64 25.84 -37.18
N LYS A 410 6.83 26.44 -37.34
CA LYS A 410 6.97 27.90 -37.49
C LYS A 410 6.36 28.46 -38.77
N ASP A 411 6.34 27.65 -39.83
CA ASP A 411 5.95 28.07 -41.17
C ASP A 411 4.52 27.63 -41.55
N ASN A 412 3.68 27.30 -40.55
CA ASN A 412 2.28 26.94 -40.76
C ASN A 412 1.35 28.13 -40.49
N GLU A 413 0.87 28.79 -41.55
CA GLU A 413 -0.01 29.97 -41.43
C GLU A 413 -1.38 29.64 -40.78
N GLN A 414 -1.89 28.41 -40.95
CA GLN A 414 -3.19 28.00 -40.42
C GLN A 414 -3.20 27.82 -38.89
N TRP A 415 -2.10 27.33 -38.33
CA TRP A 415 -1.98 27.00 -36.90
C TRP A 415 -0.93 27.83 -36.16
N SER A 416 -0.45 28.91 -36.79
CA SER A 416 0.43 29.90 -36.17
C SER A 416 -0.25 30.57 -34.98
N ARG A 417 0.49 30.72 -33.88
CA ARG A 417 -0.06 31.13 -32.58
C ARG A 417 0.93 31.96 -31.76
N PRO A 418 0.46 32.99 -31.04
CA PRO A 418 1.30 33.76 -30.12
C PRO A 418 1.57 32.94 -28.86
N PHE A 419 2.80 32.88 -28.38
CA PHE A 419 3.13 32.26 -27.10
C PHE A 419 4.33 32.97 -26.43
N PRO A 420 4.32 33.22 -25.10
CA PRO A 420 5.34 34.05 -24.44
C PRO A 420 6.72 33.40 -24.27
N GLY A 421 6.94 32.16 -24.73
CA GLY A 421 8.22 31.45 -24.61
C GLY A 421 8.58 30.64 -25.85
N GLU A 422 9.86 30.65 -26.24
CA GLU A 422 10.38 30.09 -27.50
C GLU A 422 10.08 28.59 -27.72
N ARG A 423 9.78 27.83 -26.66
CA ARG A 423 9.44 26.41 -26.75
C ARG A 423 8.01 26.16 -27.27
N GLY A 424 7.10 27.12 -27.07
CA GLY A 424 5.67 27.02 -27.42
C GLY A 424 4.78 26.33 -26.38
N TYR A 425 5.32 25.91 -25.23
CA TYR A 425 4.59 25.25 -24.15
C TYR A 425 5.16 25.61 -22.77
N MET A 426 4.39 25.30 -21.71
CA MET A 426 4.75 25.54 -20.30
C MET A 426 4.64 24.28 -19.41
N THR A 427 4.56 23.10 -20.02
CA THR A 427 4.32 21.80 -19.35
C THR A 427 5.30 21.44 -18.22
N PHE A 428 6.53 21.94 -18.27
CA PHE A 428 7.54 21.72 -17.22
C PHE A 428 7.55 22.80 -16.12
N GLY A 429 6.57 23.70 -16.10
CA GLY A 429 6.53 24.85 -15.19
C GLY A 429 7.49 25.97 -15.58
N TRP A 430 7.82 26.82 -14.60
CA TRP A 430 8.42 28.14 -14.85
C TRP A 430 9.59 28.48 -13.91
N GLY A 431 10.48 29.34 -14.39
CA GLY A 431 11.49 30.04 -13.61
C GLY A 431 12.30 29.14 -12.68
N ARG A 432 12.43 29.57 -11.42
CA ARG A 432 13.26 28.87 -10.42
C ARG A 432 12.71 27.49 -10.03
N ARG A 433 11.44 27.18 -10.32
CA ARG A 433 10.78 25.91 -9.96
C ARG A 433 10.52 24.99 -11.16
N VAL A 434 10.97 25.36 -12.37
CA VAL A 434 10.91 24.52 -13.59
C VAL A 434 11.41 23.09 -13.31
N CYS A 435 10.84 22.09 -13.96
CA CYS A 435 11.14 20.67 -13.71
C CYS A 435 12.65 20.38 -13.72
N SER A 436 13.16 19.68 -12.70
CA SER A 436 14.58 19.27 -12.64
C SER A 436 14.94 18.34 -13.79
N GLY A 437 14.04 17.43 -14.15
CA GLY A 437 14.23 16.36 -15.14
C GLY A 437 13.82 16.72 -16.57
N GLN A 438 13.50 18.00 -16.87
CA GLN A 438 12.97 18.41 -18.18
C GLN A 438 13.80 17.86 -19.35
N GLY A 439 15.12 18.04 -19.32
CA GLY A 439 15.98 17.56 -20.42
C GLY A 439 16.04 16.04 -20.56
N LEU A 440 15.86 15.29 -19.46
CA LEU A 440 15.81 13.83 -19.44
C LEU A 440 14.49 13.32 -20.04
N ALA A 441 13.38 13.94 -19.62
CA ALA A 441 12.03 13.63 -20.09
C ALA A 441 11.87 13.97 -21.58
N GLU A 442 12.33 15.14 -22.02
CA GLU A 442 12.27 15.56 -23.43
C GLU A 442 13.04 14.59 -24.34
N GLN A 443 14.25 14.18 -23.96
CA GLN A 443 15.06 13.22 -24.75
C GLN A 443 14.48 11.81 -24.74
N GLY A 444 14.08 11.30 -23.56
CA GLY A 444 13.53 9.95 -23.41
C GLY A 444 12.16 9.78 -24.09
N THR A 445 11.31 10.80 -24.00
CA THR A 445 9.99 10.82 -24.67
C THR A 445 10.16 10.92 -26.18
N PHE A 446 11.05 11.79 -26.67
CA PHE A 446 11.33 11.92 -28.10
C PHE A 446 11.75 10.60 -28.75
N ILE A 447 12.81 9.96 -28.23
CA ILE A 447 13.34 8.74 -28.86
C ILE A 447 12.36 7.57 -28.79
N THR A 448 11.58 7.48 -27.71
CA THR A 448 10.56 6.43 -27.55
C THR A 448 9.41 6.63 -28.52
N ILE A 449 8.80 7.83 -28.55
CA ILE A 449 7.71 8.15 -29.48
C ILE A 449 8.15 8.00 -30.94
N ALA A 450 9.32 8.50 -31.31
CA ALA A 450 9.86 8.36 -32.67
C ALA A 450 9.99 6.88 -33.07
N ARG A 451 10.46 6.01 -32.16
CA ARG A 451 10.56 4.57 -32.42
C ARG A 451 9.20 3.86 -32.44
N LEU A 452 8.22 4.30 -31.63
CA LEU A 452 6.85 3.78 -31.67
C LEU A 452 6.17 4.12 -33.00
N LEU A 453 6.25 5.37 -33.45
CA LEU A 453 5.73 5.82 -34.75
C LEU A 453 6.42 5.11 -35.92
N TRP A 454 7.74 4.90 -35.84
CA TRP A 454 8.49 4.16 -36.86
C TRP A 454 8.10 2.67 -36.89
N GLY A 455 7.90 2.06 -35.72
CA GLY A 455 7.70 0.62 -35.56
C GLY A 455 6.28 0.13 -35.86
N PHE A 456 5.25 0.89 -35.44
CA PHE A 456 3.90 0.35 -35.25
C PHE A 456 2.78 1.17 -35.91
N ARG A 457 1.72 0.46 -36.29
CA ARG A 457 0.37 0.99 -36.45
C ARG A 457 -0.29 0.92 -35.08
N ILE A 458 -0.79 2.04 -34.61
CA ILE A 458 -1.49 2.18 -33.32
C ILE A 458 -2.91 2.62 -33.67
N GLU A 459 -3.87 1.75 -33.43
CA GLU A 459 -5.24 1.84 -33.95
C GLU A 459 -6.24 1.48 -32.82
N LYS A 460 -7.51 1.86 -32.97
CA LYS A 460 -8.55 1.47 -31.99
C LYS A 460 -8.74 -0.05 -31.97
N ALA A 461 -9.14 -0.58 -30.81
CA ALA A 461 -9.60 -1.96 -30.71
C ALA A 461 -10.87 -2.19 -31.55
N LEU A 462 -11.17 -3.46 -31.87
CA LEU A 462 -12.40 -3.85 -32.55
C LEU A 462 -13.26 -4.68 -31.60
N ASP A 463 -14.58 -4.53 -31.68
CA ASP A 463 -15.53 -5.37 -30.97
C ASP A 463 -15.65 -6.77 -31.63
N GLU A 464 -16.49 -7.64 -31.05
CA GLU A 464 -16.75 -8.99 -31.57
C GLU A 464 -17.34 -9.02 -33.01
N LYS A 465 -17.80 -7.87 -33.53
CA LYS A 465 -18.38 -7.71 -34.86
C LYS A 465 -17.38 -7.08 -35.86
N GLY A 466 -16.23 -6.63 -35.38
CA GLY A 466 -15.19 -5.96 -36.18
C GLY A 466 -15.34 -4.45 -36.28
N GLU A 467 -16.22 -3.83 -35.49
CA GLU A 467 -16.43 -2.37 -35.45
C GLU A 467 -15.46 -1.70 -34.47
N GLU A 468 -15.05 -0.46 -34.74
CA GLU A 468 -14.11 0.26 -33.87
C GLU A 468 -14.71 0.58 -32.49
N ILE A 469 -14.02 0.17 -31.42
CA ILE A 469 -14.35 0.58 -30.06
C ILE A 469 -13.97 2.07 -29.89
N PRO A 470 -14.91 2.96 -29.54
CA PRO A 470 -14.60 4.38 -29.31
C PRO A 470 -13.76 4.55 -28.04
N VAL A 471 -12.82 5.49 -28.07
CA VAL A 471 -11.95 5.81 -26.92
C VAL A 471 -12.34 7.18 -26.37
N ASP A 472 -12.61 7.26 -25.07
CA ASP A 472 -12.92 8.52 -24.40
C ASP A 472 -11.63 9.30 -24.10
N ILE A 473 -11.44 10.43 -24.79
CA ILE A 473 -10.29 11.31 -24.59
C ILE A 473 -10.30 12.06 -23.24
N PHE A 474 -11.37 11.94 -22.46
CA PHE A 474 -11.55 12.60 -21.16
C PHE A 474 -11.57 11.64 -19.96
N ASP A 475 -11.50 10.31 -20.19
CA ASP A 475 -11.42 9.31 -19.12
C ASP A 475 -10.00 9.20 -18.56
N TYR A 476 -9.80 9.86 -17.41
CA TYR A 476 -8.52 10.09 -16.76
C TYR A 476 -8.65 9.95 -15.24
N THR A 477 -7.63 9.35 -14.62
CA THR A 477 -7.51 9.12 -13.17
C THR A 477 -7.58 10.41 -12.35
N ASN A 478 -8.22 10.41 -11.18
CA ASN A 478 -8.11 11.53 -10.24
C ASN A 478 -6.73 11.53 -9.54
N GLY A 479 -5.98 12.63 -9.56
CA GLY A 479 -4.72 12.75 -8.82
C GLY A 479 -3.81 13.92 -9.21
N LEU A 480 -2.70 14.09 -8.49
CA LEU A 480 -1.62 15.07 -8.75
C LEU A 480 -0.91 14.88 -10.10
N ASN A 481 -0.70 13.64 -10.52
CA ASN A 481 -0.29 13.29 -11.87
C ASN A 481 -1.46 12.52 -12.49
N MET A 482 -1.75 12.78 -13.77
CA MET A 482 -2.92 12.20 -14.41
C MET A 482 -2.57 11.54 -15.72
N ARG A 483 -3.19 10.38 -15.90
CA ARG A 483 -3.01 9.48 -17.04
C ARG A 483 -4.39 8.98 -17.49
N PRO A 484 -4.54 8.55 -18.74
CA PRO A 484 -5.75 7.87 -19.19
C PRO A 484 -6.09 6.72 -18.25
N SER A 485 -7.37 6.49 -18.03
CA SER A 485 -7.84 5.18 -17.57
C SER A 485 -7.44 4.11 -18.61
N PRO A 486 -7.22 2.84 -18.21
CA PRO A 486 -6.87 1.79 -19.18
C PRO A 486 -7.94 1.63 -20.26
N PHE A 487 -7.53 1.58 -21.52
CA PHE A 487 -8.41 1.40 -22.69
C PHE A 487 -7.83 0.37 -23.65
N GLU A 488 -8.69 -0.22 -24.48
CA GLU A 488 -8.27 -1.23 -25.46
C GLU A 488 -7.78 -0.58 -26.76
N CYS A 489 -6.66 -1.07 -27.30
CA CYS A 489 -6.13 -0.64 -28.59
C CYS A 489 -5.45 -1.80 -29.35
N ARG A 490 -5.31 -1.65 -30.66
CA ARG A 490 -4.60 -2.58 -31.54
C ARG A 490 -3.26 -1.97 -31.93
N ILE A 491 -2.17 -2.61 -31.50
CA ILE A 491 -0.79 -2.23 -31.84
C ILE A 491 -0.19 -3.34 -32.71
N THR A 492 0.21 -3.03 -33.94
CA THR A 492 0.78 -4.01 -34.89
C THR A 492 2.02 -3.47 -35.61
N PRO A 493 3.05 -4.29 -35.92
CA PRO A 493 4.22 -3.82 -36.67
C PRO A 493 3.87 -3.28 -38.06
N ARG A 494 4.48 -2.17 -38.48
CA ARG A 494 4.19 -1.53 -39.79
C ARG A 494 4.58 -2.40 -40.99
N SER A 495 5.62 -3.21 -40.85
CA SER A 495 6.04 -4.23 -41.83
C SER A 495 6.83 -5.36 -41.16
N ARG A 496 7.04 -6.47 -41.89
CA ARG A 496 7.83 -7.61 -41.39
C ARG A 496 9.31 -7.27 -41.23
N ASP A 497 9.88 -6.45 -42.12
CA ASP A 497 11.28 -6.01 -42.03
C ASP A 497 11.52 -5.15 -40.78
N ILE A 498 10.57 -4.26 -40.46
CA ILE A 498 10.59 -3.45 -39.23
C ILE A 498 10.51 -4.36 -38.00
N GLN A 499 9.64 -5.37 -38.00
CA GLN A 499 9.59 -6.38 -36.93
C GLN A 499 10.95 -7.08 -36.74
N THR A 500 11.58 -7.57 -37.81
CA THR A 500 12.90 -8.21 -37.73
C THR A 500 14.00 -7.25 -37.24
N ALA A 501 13.94 -5.98 -37.63
CA ALA A 501 14.85 -4.96 -37.11
C ALA A 501 14.66 -4.72 -35.59
N ILE A 502 13.41 -4.65 -35.10
CA ILE A 502 13.07 -4.54 -33.67
C ILE A 502 13.59 -5.76 -32.89
N GLU A 503 13.32 -6.98 -33.36
CA GLU A 503 13.76 -8.22 -32.71
C GLU A 503 15.29 -8.33 -32.62
N ARG A 504 16.01 -7.91 -33.68
CA ARG A 504 17.48 -7.85 -33.71
C ARG A 504 18.03 -6.81 -32.74
N GLU A 505 17.51 -5.58 -32.79
CA GLU A 505 18.02 -4.47 -31.98
C GLU A 505 17.66 -4.62 -30.50
N GLY A 506 16.51 -5.22 -30.17
CA GLY A 506 16.13 -5.58 -28.81
C GLY A 506 17.06 -6.62 -28.19
N LYS A 507 17.47 -7.65 -28.94
CA LYS A 507 18.46 -8.64 -28.49
C LYS A 507 19.83 -8.02 -28.22
N GLN A 508 20.27 -7.07 -29.05
CA GLN A 508 21.50 -6.33 -28.79
C GLN A 508 21.37 -5.45 -27.52
N ALA A 509 20.27 -4.71 -27.38
CA ALA A 509 20.01 -3.88 -26.20
C ALA A 509 20.01 -4.67 -24.89
N LEU A 510 19.51 -5.91 -24.88
CA LEU A 510 19.61 -6.80 -23.72
C LEU A 510 21.06 -7.14 -23.34
N GLN A 511 21.96 -7.31 -24.32
CA GLN A 511 23.38 -7.55 -24.06
C GLN A 511 24.07 -6.30 -23.55
N ASP A 512 23.81 -5.15 -24.17
CA ASP A 512 24.41 -3.86 -23.82
C ASP A 512 24.01 -3.41 -22.41
N LEU A 513 22.76 -3.70 -22.00
CA LEU A 513 22.20 -3.37 -20.69
C LEU A 513 22.53 -4.39 -19.58
N ALA A 514 23.05 -5.58 -19.91
CA ALA A 514 23.33 -6.65 -18.94
C ALA A 514 24.32 -6.22 -17.83
N GLN A 515 25.16 -5.21 -18.09
CA GLN A 515 26.06 -4.61 -17.10
C GLN A 515 25.33 -3.93 -15.91
N TYR A 516 24.04 -3.64 -16.06
CA TYR A 516 23.19 -3.01 -15.04
C TYR A 516 22.20 -3.98 -14.39
N ASP A 517 22.18 -5.24 -14.82
CA ASP A 517 21.29 -6.26 -14.25
C ASP A 517 21.73 -6.64 -12.83
N GLY A 518 20.75 -6.76 -11.93
CA GLY A 518 20.99 -7.09 -10.52
C GLY A 518 19.70 -7.09 -9.71
N GLU A 519 19.78 -7.57 -8.47
CA GLU A 519 18.65 -7.63 -7.53
C GLU A 519 18.90 -6.73 -6.31
N THR A 520 17.85 -6.05 -5.85
CA THR A 520 17.85 -5.23 -4.64
C THR A 520 17.63 -6.10 -3.41
N LYS A 521 18.34 -5.84 -2.30
CA LYS A 521 18.04 -6.47 -1.01
C LYS A 521 16.80 -5.90 -0.35
N PHE A 522 16.40 -4.68 -0.75
CA PHE A 522 15.28 -3.95 -0.18
C PHE A 522 14.09 -3.95 -1.13
N GLN A 523 12.94 -4.43 -0.64
CA GLN A 523 11.67 -4.50 -1.37
C GLN A 523 10.54 -4.12 -0.40
N MET A 524 9.63 -3.24 -0.81
CA MET A 524 8.60 -2.69 0.08
C MET A 524 7.21 -3.37 -0.13
N SER A 525 6.96 -3.96 -1.31
CA SER A 525 5.80 -4.84 -1.63
C SER A 525 6.20 -6.29 -1.47
N HIS A 526 5.34 -7.11 -0.86
CA HIS A 526 5.60 -8.53 -0.66
C HIS A 526 4.28 -9.29 -0.30
N PHE A 527 4.35 -10.55 0.20
CA PHE A 527 3.29 -11.20 1.01
C PHE A 527 2.72 -12.63 0.65
N LYS A 528 3.41 -13.58 -0.03
CA LYS A 528 2.88 -14.89 -0.59
C LYS A 528 3.82 -15.97 -0.15
N HIS A 529 3.30 -17.12 0.26
CA HIS A 529 4.19 -18.06 0.95
C HIS A 529 5.01 -17.25 1.98
N ILE A 530 4.20 -16.53 2.75
CA ILE A 530 4.59 -15.77 3.91
C ILE A 530 5.18 -16.78 4.89
N PRO A 531 6.28 -16.46 5.60
CA PRO A 531 6.69 -17.28 6.72
C PRO A 531 5.53 -17.45 7.73
N GLY A 532 5.54 -18.56 8.46
CA GLY A 532 4.51 -18.81 9.47
C GLY A 532 4.43 -17.66 10.48
N ILE A 533 3.21 -17.30 10.92
CA ILE A 533 3.01 -16.22 11.92
C ILE A 533 3.88 -16.47 13.16
N GLY A 534 3.98 -17.72 13.63
CA GLY A 534 4.86 -18.10 14.73
C GLY A 534 6.36 -17.88 14.44
N GLY A 535 6.82 -18.08 13.20
CA GLY A 535 8.22 -17.90 12.82
C GLY A 535 8.67 -16.44 12.88
N ILE A 536 7.86 -15.51 12.34
CA ILE A 536 8.15 -14.07 12.45
C ILE A 536 7.86 -13.54 13.86
N ALA A 537 6.82 -14.03 14.55
CA ALA A 537 6.60 -13.71 15.95
C ALA A 537 7.82 -14.11 16.81
N ALA A 538 8.43 -15.29 16.57
CA ALA A 538 9.64 -15.71 17.25
C ALA A 538 10.82 -14.79 16.92
N ALA A 539 10.93 -14.31 15.67
CA ALA A 539 11.94 -13.33 15.28
C ALA A 539 11.75 -11.96 15.96
N VAL A 540 10.51 -11.48 16.14
CA VAL A 540 10.20 -10.27 16.94
C VAL A 540 10.58 -10.50 18.40
N SER A 541 10.12 -11.60 18.99
CA SER A 541 10.27 -11.95 20.40
C SER A 541 11.73 -12.18 20.80
N LEU A 542 12.55 -12.79 19.92
CA LEU A 542 13.99 -12.93 20.13
C LEU A 542 14.76 -11.64 19.76
N GLY A 543 14.35 -10.96 18.69
CA GLY A 543 14.98 -9.74 18.19
C GLY A 543 14.98 -8.62 19.23
N ARG A 544 13.84 -8.38 19.89
CA ARG A 544 13.69 -7.37 20.97
C ARG A 544 14.59 -7.63 22.19
N HIS A 545 14.99 -8.88 22.42
CA HIS A 545 15.89 -9.26 23.52
C HIS A 545 17.38 -9.29 23.10
N GLY A 546 17.70 -8.85 21.87
CA GLY A 546 19.08 -8.72 21.38
C GLY A 546 19.69 -10.01 20.81
N HIS A 547 18.93 -11.11 20.70
CA HIS A 547 19.41 -12.35 20.10
C HIS A 547 19.65 -12.18 18.61
N ARG A 548 20.71 -12.81 18.07
CA ARG A 548 20.94 -12.83 16.63
C ARG A 548 20.06 -13.89 15.97
N VAL A 549 19.07 -13.45 15.19
CA VAL A 549 18.09 -14.32 14.53
C VAL A 549 18.35 -14.37 13.03
N VAL A 550 18.34 -15.58 12.45
CA VAL A 550 18.29 -15.78 10.99
C VAL A 550 17.02 -16.54 10.67
N VAL A 551 16.09 -15.89 9.95
CA VAL A 551 14.86 -16.50 9.46
C VAL A 551 15.12 -17.03 8.06
N LEU A 552 14.81 -18.31 7.83
CA LEU A 552 14.94 -19.00 6.55
C LEU A 552 13.54 -19.31 6.02
N GLU A 553 13.20 -18.78 4.84
CA GLU A 553 11.91 -18.96 4.19
C GLU A 553 12.10 -19.65 2.84
N ALA A 554 11.35 -20.74 2.62
CA ALA A 554 11.40 -21.55 1.39
C ALA A 554 10.91 -20.79 0.15
N ALA A 555 9.95 -19.87 0.31
CA ALA A 555 9.40 -19.08 -0.78
C ALA A 555 10.47 -18.19 -1.46
N PRO A 556 10.59 -18.19 -2.80
CA PRO A 556 11.56 -17.34 -3.50
C PRO A 556 11.19 -15.86 -3.49
N LYS A 557 9.90 -15.57 -3.37
CA LYS A 557 9.32 -14.24 -3.22
C LYS A 557 8.11 -14.33 -2.32
N LEU A 558 7.80 -13.20 -1.71
CA LEU A 558 6.55 -12.98 -1.02
C LEU A 558 5.68 -12.03 -1.91
N VAL A 559 4.38 -12.33 -2.18
CA VAL A 559 3.26 -11.50 -2.77
C VAL A 559 1.84 -11.68 -2.09
N GLU A 560 1.22 -10.68 -1.45
CA GLU A 560 0.02 -10.78 -0.54
C GLU A 560 -1.00 -11.96 -0.73
N VAL A 561 -1.10 -12.88 0.26
CA VAL A 561 -2.17 -13.90 0.40
C VAL A 561 -2.59 -14.10 1.86
N GLY A 562 -3.90 -14.04 2.11
CA GLY A 562 -4.51 -14.24 3.41
C GLY A 562 -6.00 -14.53 3.35
N ALA A 563 -6.56 -14.84 4.52
CA ALA A 563 -7.99 -14.74 4.83
C ALA A 563 -8.12 -13.81 6.04
N GLY A 564 -9.33 -13.53 6.50
CA GLY A 564 -9.54 -13.00 7.84
C GLY A 564 -9.00 -13.95 8.91
N ILE A 565 -8.46 -13.38 9.98
CA ILE A 565 -8.12 -14.07 11.23
C ILE A 565 -8.60 -13.24 12.43
N GLN A 566 -8.76 -13.88 13.59
CA GLN A 566 -9.09 -13.20 14.83
C GLN A 566 -7.81 -12.86 15.61
N ILE A 567 -7.76 -11.67 16.21
CA ILE A 567 -6.86 -11.34 17.31
C ILE A 567 -7.63 -11.54 18.60
N SER A 568 -7.32 -12.62 19.32
CA SER A 568 -7.83 -12.83 20.67
C SER A 568 -6.95 -12.12 21.72
N PRO A 569 -7.47 -11.76 22.91
CA PRO A 569 -6.75 -10.89 23.85
C PRO A 569 -5.41 -11.43 24.37
N ASN A 570 -5.23 -12.75 24.42
CA ASN A 570 -3.95 -13.41 24.69
C ASN A 570 -2.88 -13.07 23.63
N MET A 571 -3.25 -13.11 22.33
CA MET A 571 -2.35 -12.67 21.25
C MET A 571 -2.19 -11.14 21.25
N GLY A 572 -3.29 -10.39 21.39
CA GLY A 572 -3.27 -8.93 21.41
C GLY A 572 -2.31 -8.38 22.47
N ARG A 573 -2.36 -8.91 23.70
CA ARG A 573 -1.46 -8.50 24.80
C ARG A 573 0.02 -8.68 24.45
N LEU A 574 0.39 -9.78 23.79
CA LEU A 574 1.77 -10.02 23.35
C LEU A 574 2.16 -9.04 22.24
N LEU A 575 1.30 -8.84 21.24
CA LEU A 575 1.54 -7.88 20.16
C LEU A 575 1.69 -6.44 20.68
N ASP A 576 0.85 -6.02 21.64
CA ASP A 576 0.92 -4.73 22.34
C ASP A 576 2.24 -4.59 23.12
N ARG A 577 2.60 -5.62 23.91
CA ARG A 577 3.87 -5.70 24.66
C ARG A 577 5.09 -5.65 23.73
N TRP A 578 4.94 -6.11 22.50
CA TRP A 578 5.98 -6.09 21.46
C TRP A 578 5.95 -4.85 20.56
N GLU A 579 5.04 -3.90 20.80
CA GLU A 579 4.85 -2.67 20.01
C GLU A 579 4.57 -2.93 18.51
N VAL A 580 3.88 -4.02 18.19
CA VAL A 580 3.53 -4.39 16.81
C VAL A 580 2.39 -3.49 16.30
N PRO A 581 2.52 -2.80 15.15
CA PRO A 581 1.56 -1.78 14.71
C PRO A 581 0.36 -2.39 13.95
N PHE A 582 -0.54 -3.11 14.64
CA PHE A 582 -1.70 -3.76 14.02
C PHE A 582 -3.05 -3.01 14.16
N HIS A 583 -3.21 -2.12 15.16
CA HIS A 583 -4.49 -1.44 15.45
C HIS A 583 -5.09 -0.63 14.28
N ASP A 584 -4.26 -0.05 13.40
CA ASP A 584 -4.74 0.73 12.24
C ASP A 584 -5.51 -0.13 11.21
N LYS A 585 -5.41 -1.48 11.29
CA LYS A 585 -5.99 -2.44 10.35
C LYS A 585 -6.95 -3.44 11.00
N GLU A 586 -7.08 -3.42 12.32
CA GLU A 586 -8.00 -4.31 13.03
C GLU A 586 -9.45 -3.80 13.02
N MET A 587 -10.38 -4.71 13.22
CA MET A 587 -11.80 -4.46 13.41
C MET A 587 -12.20 -4.98 14.79
N ILE A 588 -12.39 -4.07 15.74
CA ILE A 588 -12.77 -4.43 17.12
C ILE A 588 -14.18 -5.03 17.13
N LEU A 589 -14.30 -6.29 17.56
CA LEU A 589 -15.57 -6.99 17.62
C LEU A 589 -16.38 -6.55 18.84
N GLN A 590 -17.69 -6.34 18.65
CA GLN A 590 -18.63 -6.02 19.72
C GLN A 590 -19.47 -7.24 20.13
N GLN A 591 -19.81 -8.12 19.19
CA GLN A 591 -20.74 -9.23 19.40
C GLN A 591 -20.42 -10.45 18.52
N ILE A 592 -20.79 -11.63 18.99
CA ILE A 592 -20.79 -12.89 18.23
C ILE A 592 -22.23 -13.41 18.22
N ASP A 593 -22.85 -13.43 17.05
CA ASP A 593 -24.18 -13.97 16.78
C ASP A 593 -24.06 -15.42 16.31
N VAL A 594 -24.86 -16.31 16.89
CA VAL A 594 -25.05 -17.69 16.41
C VAL A 594 -26.47 -17.82 15.87
N ARG A 595 -26.60 -18.25 14.61
CA ARG A 595 -27.85 -18.28 13.84
C ARG A 595 -28.14 -19.66 13.27
N ARG A 596 -29.43 -19.97 13.16
CA ARG A 596 -29.96 -21.18 12.55
C ARG A 596 -29.81 -21.14 11.02
N TRP A 597 -29.32 -22.23 10.41
CA TRP A 597 -29.09 -22.30 8.96
C TRP A 597 -30.34 -22.06 8.11
N GLN A 598 -31.48 -22.64 8.49
CA GLN A 598 -32.69 -22.72 7.67
C GLN A 598 -33.43 -21.37 7.50
N ASN A 599 -33.40 -20.52 8.52
CA ASN A 599 -34.26 -19.33 8.62
C ASN A 599 -33.54 -18.09 9.19
N GLY A 600 -32.24 -18.17 9.47
CA GLY A 600 -31.46 -17.06 10.03
C GLY A 600 -31.81 -16.67 11.47
N GLN A 601 -32.66 -17.46 12.15
CA GLN A 601 -33.10 -17.20 13.53
C GLN A 601 -31.90 -17.12 14.47
N LEU A 602 -31.87 -16.09 15.31
CA LEU A 602 -30.84 -15.94 16.34
C LEU A 602 -31.04 -17.00 17.43
N LEU A 603 -30.02 -17.82 17.65
CA LEU A 603 -29.97 -18.86 18.69
C LEU A 603 -29.23 -18.36 19.93
N SER A 604 -28.16 -17.58 19.73
CA SER A 604 -27.42 -16.92 20.80
C SER A 604 -26.76 -15.64 20.31
N SER A 605 -26.58 -14.66 21.20
CA SER A 605 -25.77 -13.45 20.95
C SER A 605 -24.87 -13.22 22.16
N THR A 606 -23.56 -13.34 21.97
CA THR A 606 -22.57 -13.18 23.03
C THR A 606 -21.79 -11.88 22.83
N LYS A 607 -21.73 -11.03 23.86
CA LYS A 607 -20.88 -9.83 23.82
C LYS A 607 -19.39 -10.18 23.85
N CYS A 608 -18.62 -9.41 23.08
CA CYS A 608 -17.16 -9.50 23.02
C CYS A 608 -16.43 -8.78 24.17
N GLU A 609 -17.16 -8.07 25.03
CA GLU A 609 -16.61 -7.47 26.26
C GLU A 609 -15.83 -8.53 27.08
N SER A 610 -14.61 -8.20 27.49
CA SER A 610 -13.76 -9.07 28.31
C SER A 610 -12.80 -8.23 29.15
N VAL A 611 -12.52 -8.72 30.37
CA VAL A 611 -11.54 -8.13 31.29
C VAL A 611 -10.09 -8.28 30.81
N PHE A 612 -9.83 -9.16 29.83
CA PHE A 612 -8.49 -9.47 29.33
C PHE A 612 -8.06 -8.64 28.10
N GLY A 613 -8.96 -7.81 27.56
CA GLY A 613 -8.78 -7.04 26.32
C GLY A 613 -9.98 -7.18 25.36
N LYS A 614 -10.01 -6.41 24.28
CA LYS A 614 -11.07 -6.51 23.27
C LYS A 614 -10.62 -7.44 22.14
N PRO A 615 -11.39 -8.50 21.79
CA PRO A 615 -11.06 -9.30 20.61
C PRO A 615 -11.36 -8.50 19.34
N SER A 616 -10.54 -8.69 18.31
CA SER A 616 -10.70 -8.03 17.02
C SER A 616 -10.49 -9.01 15.86
N THR A 617 -10.79 -8.58 14.64
CA THR A 617 -10.49 -9.32 13.40
C THR A 617 -9.57 -8.49 12.51
N ILE A 618 -8.69 -9.16 11.78
CA ILE A 618 -7.70 -8.52 10.91
C ILE A 618 -7.48 -9.38 9.67
N HIS A 619 -7.08 -8.77 8.55
CA HIS A 619 -6.63 -9.53 7.40
C HIS A 619 -5.29 -10.20 7.75
N ARG A 620 -5.12 -11.51 7.48
CA ARG A 620 -3.91 -12.27 7.85
C ARG A 620 -2.62 -11.60 7.37
N ALA A 621 -2.63 -11.02 6.17
CA ALA A 621 -1.46 -10.33 5.65
C ALA A 621 -1.16 -9.05 6.43
N ASP A 622 -2.16 -8.29 6.89
CA ASP A 622 -1.95 -7.05 7.63
C ASP A 622 -1.25 -7.32 8.98
N LEU A 623 -1.69 -8.34 9.73
CA LEU A 623 -1.02 -8.76 10.98
C LEU A 623 0.41 -9.26 10.71
N HIS A 624 0.58 -10.09 9.68
CA HIS A 624 1.91 -10.59 9.36
C HIS A 624 2.87 -9.46 8.97
N ASN A 625 2.41 -8.50 8.17
CA ASN A 625 3.23 -7.40 7.69
C ASN A 625 3.65 -6.51 8.86
N ALA A 626 2.74 -6.23 9.81
CA ALA A 626 3.08 -5.57 11.06
C ALA A 626 4.17 -6.34 11.84
N LEU A 627 4.01 -7.66 12.00
CA LEU A 627 5.02 -8.52 12.66
C LEU A 627 6.38 -8.50 11.95
N LEU A 628 6.41 -8.57 10.63
CA LEU A 628 7.66 -8.59 9.86
C LEU A 628 8.33 -7.21 9.82
N GLU A 629 7.56 -6.14 9.68
CA GLU A 629 8.05 -4.76 9.77
C GLU A 629 8.69 -4.52 11.15
N THR A 630 8.05 -4.99 12.24
CA THR A 630 8.65 -4.97 13.58
C THR A 630 9.92 -5.84 13.65
N ALA A 631 9.92 -7.05 13.08
CA ALA A 631 11.09 -7.94 13.11
C ALA A 631 12.30 -7.33 12.39
N LEU A 632 12.09 -6.69 11.23
CA LEU A 632 13.14 -6.07 10.41
C LEU A 632 13.62 -4.70 10.94
N CYS A 633 12.96 -4.13 11.95
CA CYS A 633 13.49 -2.98 12.69
C CYS A 633 14.70 -3.33 13.58
N PHE A 634 14.93 -4.62 13.87
CA PHE A 634 16.04 -5.07 14.70
C PHE A 634 17.27 -5.43 13.85
N GLU A 635 18.40 -4.73 14.03
CA GLU A 635 19.65 -4.97 13.28
C GLU A 635 20.21 -6.40 13.47
N ASN A 636 19.82 -7.06 14.56
CA ASN A 636 20.16 -8.43 14.91
C ASN A 636 19.26 -9.51 14.27
N VAL A 637 18.25 -9.12 13.48
CA VAL A 637 17.36 -10.05 12.76
C VAL A 637 17.67 -10.01 11.25
N THR A 638 17.82 -11.17 10.62
CA THR A 638 18.07 -11.30 9.18
C THR A 638 17.06 -12.27 8.55
N LEU A 639 16.31 -11.82 7.55
CA LEU A 639 15.46 -12.69 6.72
C LEU A 639 16.22 -13.16 5.47
N ARG A 640 16.11 -14.44 5.14
CA ARG A 640 16.53 -15.02 3.85
C ARG A 640 15.37 -15.78 3.23
N VAL A 641 14.94 -15.30 2.07
CA VAL A 641 13.99 -15.98 1.18
C VAL A 641 14.71 -17.03 0.31
N ASN A 642 13.97 -17.80 -0.50
CA ASN A 642 14.48 -18.86 -1.37
C ASN A 642 15.34 -19.92 -0.66
N SER A 643 15.13 -20.10 0.65
CA SER A 643 15.97 -20.88 1.56
C SER A 643 15.22 -22.14 2.02
N VAL A 644 15.03 -23.08 1.10
CA VAL A 644 14.29 -24.33 1.37
C VAL A 644 15.13 -25.25 2.26
N VAL A 645 14.75 -25.39 3.54
CA VAL A 645 15.38 -26.35 4.46
C VAL A 645 14.95 -27.78 4.07
N THR A 646 15.92 -28.63 3.76
CA THR A 646 15.71 -30.04 3.38
C THR A 646 16.11 -31.00 4.49
N ASP A 647 17.08 -30.64 5.33
CA ASP A 647 17.57 -31.50 6.41
C ASP A 647 18.06 -30.72 7.64
N ILE A 648 18.28 -31.44 8.74
CA ILE A 648 18.71 -30.88 10.01
C ILE A 648 19.63 -31.86 10.76
N ASP A 649 20.71 -31.32 11.31
CA ASP A 649 21.55 -32.01 12.28
C ASP A 649 21.05 -31.67 13.70
N PHE A 650 20.91 -32.70 14.55
CA PHE A 650 20.42 -32.58 15.92
C PHE A 650 21.55 -32.63 16.96
N ASP A 651 22.71 -33.19 16.60
CA ASP A 651 23.89 -33.24 17.46
C ASP A 651 24.64 -31.90 17.40
N MET A 652 24.57 -31.24 16.24
CA MET A 652 25.02 -29.87 16.00
C MET A 652 23.83 -29.08 15.43
N PRO A 653 23.26 -28.07 16.14
CA PRO A 653 22.07 -27.34 15.68
C PRO A 653 22.32 -26.56 14.38
N GLU A 654 22.17 -27.26 13.26
CA GLU A 654 22.50 -26.82 11.90
C GLU A 654 21.45 -27.34 10.92
N VAL A 655 20.94 -26.44 10.07
CA VAL A 655 20.00 -26.80 9.00
C VAL A 655 20.70 -26.82 7.65
N ILE A 656 20.30 -27.76 6.80
CA ILE A 656 20.81 -27.96 5.45
C ILE A 656 19.75 -27.49 4.45
N LEU A 657 20.14 -26.63 3.52
CA LEU A 657 19.26 -26.14 2.46
C LEU A 657 19.31 -27.01 1.20
N SER A 658 18.33 -26.85 0.32
CA SER A 658 18.23 -27.55 -0.97
C SER A 658 19.40 -27.30 -1.93
N ASP A 659 20.14 -26.20 -1.76
CA ASP A 659 21.36 -25.88 -2.53
C ASP A 659 22.64 -26.52 -1.93
N GLY A 660 22.50 -27.25 -0.82
CA GLY A 660 23.61 -27.87 -0.07
C GLY A 660 24.30 -26.95 0.94
N SER A 661 23.88 -25.68 1.04
CA SER A 661 24.41 -24.77 2.07
C SER A 661 23.90 -25.12 3.47
N ARG A 662 24.67 -24.71 4.49
CA ARG A 662 24.50 -25.10 5.88
C ARG A 662 24.43 -23.86 6.78
N PHE A 663 23.45 -23.81 7.68
CA PHE A 663 23.26 -22.71 8.63
C PHE A 663 23.23 -23.23 10.05
N ARG A 664 24.30 -22.96 10.79
CA ARG A 664 24.45 -23.32 12.20
C ARG A 664 24.00 -22.17 13.11
N GLY A 665 23.21 -22.51 14.13
CA GLY A 665 22.84 -21.63 15.24
C GLY A 665 23.32 -22.18 16.58
N ASP A 666 22.91 -21.51 17.66
CA ASP A 666 22.95 -22.08 19.02
C ASP A 666 21.65 -22.87 19.34
N VAL A 667 20.56 -22.51 18.65
CA VAL A 667 19.23 -23.12 18.72
C VAL A 667 18.58 -23.07 17.33
N VAL A 668 17.76 -24.07 16.99
CA VAL A 668 16.93 -24.10 15.77
C VAL A 668 15.45 -24.14 16.15
N LEU A 669 14.68 -23.17 15.66
CA LEU A 669 13.24 -23.07 15.87
C LEU A 669 12.50 -23.36 14.56
N ALA A 670 11.87 -24.54 14.48
CA ALA A 670 11.16 -25.01 13.31
C ALA A 670 9.70 -24.53 13.32
N ALA A 671 9.45 -23.46 12.56
CA ALA A 671 8.12 -22.88 12.31
C ALA A 671 7.59 -23.20 10.90
N ASP A 672 7.97 -24.35 10.34
CA ASP A 672 7.66 -24.82 8.97
C ASP A 672 6.21 -25.34 8.78
N GLY A 673 5.38 -25.17 9.82
CA GLY A 673 3.93 -25.26 9.77
C GLY A 673 3.36 -26.67 9.60
N ILE A 674 2.10 -26.77 9.16
CA ILE A 674 1.36 -28.04 9.16
C ILE A 674 1.98 -29.13 8.26
N LYS A 675 2.81 -28.74 7.28
CA LYS A 675 3.57 -29.64 6.40
C LYS A 675 5.05 -29.80 6.82
N SER A 676 5.35 -29.59 8.10
CA SER A 676 6.71 -29.62 8.65
C SER A 676 7.51 -30.83 8.18
N THR A 677 8.66 -30.56 7.56
CA THR A 677 9.64 -31.59 7.14
C THR A 677 10.58 -31.94 8.30
N ILE A 678 10.71 -31.04 9.28
CA ILE A 678 11.52 -31.22 10.49
C ILE A 678 10.82 -32.13 11.51
N ARG A 679 9.49 -32.01 11.68
CA ARG A 679 8.71 -32.80 12.64
C ARG A 679 8.98 -34.32 12.62
N PRO A 680 8.88 -35.04 11.48
CA PRO A 680 9.13 -36.49 11.46
C PRO A 680 10.58 -36.84 11.83
N LYS A 681 11.55 -35.97 11.47
CA LYS A 681 12.98 -36.14 11.79
C LYS A 681 13.27 -35.91 13.27
N LEU A 682 12.61 -34.93 13.89
CA LEU A 682 12.71 -34.67 15.33
C LEU A 682 12.16 -35.85 16.14
N LEU A 683 11.00 -36.39 15.72
CA LEU A 683 10.31 -37.49 16.38
C LEU A 683 10.86 -38.88 16.06
N GLN A 684 11.78 -39.00 15.08
CA GLN A 684 12.29 -40.27 14.54
C GLN A 684 11.17 -41.23 14.09
N ASP A 685 10.08 -40.67 13.54
CA ASP A 685 8.85 -41.41 13.27
C ASP A 685 8.23 -40.94 11.94
N GLU A 686 8.65 -41.59 10.85
CA GLU A 686 8.11 -41.36 9.49
C GLU A 686 6.68 -41.89 9.31
N THR A 687 6.12 -42.58 10.31
CA THR A 687 4.73 -43.09 10.26
C THR A 687 3.70 -42.03 10.64
N ILE A 688 4.13 -40.87 11.16
CA ILE A 688 3.28 -39.76 11.57
C ILE A 688 2.65 -39.11 10.33
N LYS A 689 1.45 -39.58 10.00
CA LYS A 689 0.61 -39.05 8.93
C LYS A 689 -0.44 -38.09 9.48
N VAL A 690 -0.85 -37.17 8.60
CA VAL A 690 -2.03 -36.34 8.80
C VAL A 690 -3.28 -37.20 8.94
N ALA A 691 -4.17 -36.83 9.86
CA ALA A 691 -5.52 -37.36 9.97
C ALA A 691 -6.53 -36.37 9.34
N PRO A 692 -7.23 -36.72 8.25
CA PRO A 692 -8.30 -35.88 7.71
C PRO A 692 -9.50 -35.85 8.67
N THR A 693 -10.14 -34.70 8.86
CA THR A 693 -11.33 -34.62 9.74
C THR A 693 -12.63 -35.09 9.07
N GLY A 694 -12.61 -35.21 7.74
CA GLY A 694 -13.80 -35.38 6.92
C GLY A 694 -14.46 -34.06 6.51
N ASP A 695 -13.89 -32.91 6.88
CA ASP A 695 -14.42 -31.59 6.56
C ASP A 695 -13.47 -30.80 5.63
N ALA A 696 -14.04 -29.90 4.85
CA ALA A 696 -13.34 -28.91 4.07
C ALA A 696 -14.00 -27.53 4.26
N ALA A 697 -13.34 -26.46 3.80
CA ALA A 697 -13.88 -25.11 3.90
C ALA A 697 -13.56 -24.25 2.67
N TYR A 698 -14.59 -23.64 2.10
CA TYR A 698 -14.47 -22.50 1.19
C TYR A 698 -14.02 -21.27 2.01
N ARG A 699 -13.15 -20.43 1.43
CA ARG A 699 -12.73 -19.15 2.02
C ARG A 699 -12.92 -18.03 1.02
N LEU A 700 -13.68 -17.02 1.40
CA LEU A 700 -14.06 -15.88 0.58
C LEU A 700 -13.71 -14.57 1.28
N ILE A 701 -13.33 -13.57 0.51
CA ILE A 701 -13.33 -12.17 0.94
C ILE A 701 -14.16 -11.41 -0.09
N LEU A 702 -15.27 -10.81 0.36
CA LEU A 702 -16.10 -9.95 -0.47
C LEU A 702 -15.73 -8.48 -0.21
N SER A 703 -15.71 -7.67 -1.26
CA SER A 703 -15.53 -6.22 -1.17
C SER A 703 -16.78 -5.57 -0.57
N ARG A 704 -16.62 -4.38 0.02
CA ARG A 704 -17.76 -3.58 0.46
C ARG A 704 -18.75 -3.30 -0.68
N GLU A 705 -18.28 -3.14 -1.91
CA GLU A 705 -19.14 -2.94 -3.09
C GLU A 705 -20.02 -4.16 -3.37
N GLN A 706 -19.44 -5.37 -3.41
CA GLN A 706 -20.17 -6.64 -3.55
C GLN A 706 -21.20 -6.86 -2.42
N MET A 707 -20.88 -6.41 -1.20
CA MET A 707 -21.78 -6.47 -0.05
C MET A 707 -22.88 -5.39 -0.08
N LEU A 708 -22.63 -4.23 -0.69
CA LEU A 708 -23.60 -3.13 -0.80
C LEU A 708 -24.58 -3.31 -1.97
N ALA A 709 -24.26 -4.18 -2.94
CA ALA A 709 -25.17 -4.54 -4.04
C ALA A 709 -26.48 -5.21 -3.54
N ASN A 710 -26.50 -5.75 -2.32
CA ASN A 710 -27.70 -6.32 -1.70
C ASN A 710 -27.95 -5.72 -0.29
N ASN A 711 -29.17 -5.24 -0.05
CA ASN A 711 -29.56 -4.63 1.24
C ASN A 711 -29.45 -5.58 2.45
N LEU A 712 -29.62 -6.90 2.25
CA LEU A 712 -29.47 -7.90 3.32
C LEU A 712 -28.00 -8.15 3.70
N LEU A 713 -27.08 -7.95 2.76
CA LEU A 713 -25.64 -8.08 2.98
C LEU A 713 -25.03 -6.80 3.56
N LYS A 714 -25.58 -5.64 3.22
CA LYS A 714 -25.21 -4.34 3.80
C LYS A 714 -25.19 -4.37 5.34
N GLU A 715 -26.20 -4.96 5.98
CA GLU A 715 -26.24 -5.04 7.45
C GLU A 715 -25.10 -5.87 8.04
N LEU A 716 -24.68 -6.94 7.36
CA LEU A 716 -23.58 -7.80 7.80
C LEU A 716 -22.22 -7.07 7.76
N VAL A 717 -21.96 -6.29 6.71
CA VAL A 717 -20.68 -5.56 6.58
C VAL A 717 -20.64 -4.30 7.46
N ASP A 718 -21.77 -3.64 7.72
CA ASP A 718 -21.84 -2.41 8.51
C ASP A 718 -21.74 -2.63 10.03
N GLN A 719 -22.04 -3.84 10.52
CA GLN A 719 -22.02 -4.13 11.97
C GLN A 719 -20.71 -4.81 12.39
N PRO A 720 -20.03 -4.34 13.45
CA PRO A 720 -18.76 -4.91 13.96
C PRO A 720 -18.99 -6.19 14.78
N LEU A 721 -19.64 -7.18 14.16
CA LEU A 721 -19.96 -8.47 14.77
C LEU A 721 -19.45 -9.64 13.94
N VAL A 722 -19.37 -10.81 14.57
CA VAL A 722 -19.22 -12.08 13.86
C VAL A 722 -20.57 -12.76 13.77
N THR A 723 -20.99 -13.15 12.57
CA THR A 723 -22.17 -14.00 12.37
C THR A 723 -21.73 -15.43 12.09
N ARG A 724 -22.26 -16.39 12.86
CA ARG A 724 -22.03 -17.82 12.68
C ARG A 724 -23.35 -18.53 12.38
N TRP A 725 -23.50 -19.10 11.19
CA TRP A 725 -24.66 -19.93 10.83
C TRP A 725 -24.36 -21.41 11.04
N ILE A 726 -25.24 -22.16 11.69
CA ILE A 726 -25.03 -23.56 12.06
C ILE A 726 -26.16 -24.49 11.59
N GLY A 727 -25.78 -25.66 11.06
CA GLY A 727 -26.71 -26.66 10.53
C GLY A 727 -26.06 -28.04 10.28
N PRO A 728 -26.81 -28.98 9.69
CA PRO A 728 -26.37 -30.36 9.47
C PRO A 728 -25.07 -30.47 8.67
N GLY A 729 -24.02 -30.98 9.32
CA GLY A 729 -22.70 -31.23 8.71
C GLY A 729 -21.94 -29.98 8.25
N ARG A 730 -22.44 -28.77 8.58
CA ARG A 730 -22.03 -27.52 7.91
C ARG A 730 -22.14 -26.32 8.85
N HIS A 731 -21.26 -25.34 8.65
CA HIS A 731 -21.42 -24.02 9.28
C HIS A 731 -20.72 -22.93 8.48
N ILE A 732 -21.17 -21.69 8.64
CA ILE A 732 -20.58 -20.50 8.02
C ILE A 732 -20.15 -19.55 9.13
N VAL A 733 -19.02 -18.86 8.95
CA VAL A 733 -18.58 -17.76 9.83
C VAL A 733 -18.24 -16.55 8.96
N GLY A 734 -18.93 -15.43 9.19
CA GLY A 734 -18.76 -14.16 8.48
C GLY A 734 -18.44 -12.99 9.43
N TYR A 735 -17.52 -12.10 9.04
CA TYR A 735 -17.19 -10.90 9.81
C TYR A 735 -16.50 -9.81 8.97
N PRO A 736 -16.65 -8.52 9.32
CA PRO A 736 -15.99 -7.43 8.63
C PRO A 736 -14.47 -7.39 8.89
N LEU A 737 -13.75 -6.86 7.90
CA LEU A 737 -12.32 -6.60 7.89
C LEU A 737 -12.05 -5.16 7.44
N ARG A 738 -10.81 -4.68 7.68
CA ARG A 738 -10.28 -3.39 7.18
C ARG A 738 -11.30 -2.25 7.32
N ASN A 739 -11.75 -1.96 8.54
CA ASN A 739 -12.71 -0.88 8.82
C ASN A 739 -14.00 -0.90 7.97
N HIS A 740 -14.57 -2.10 7.76
CA HIS A 740 -15.78 -2.36 6.96
C HIS A 740 -15.61 -2.24 5.43
N GLU A 741 -14.38 -2.17 4.92
CA GLU A 741 -14.05 -2.20 3.48
C GLU A 741 -14.18 -3.59 2.85
N GLN A 742 -14.10 -4.65 3.65
CA GLN A 742 -14.18 -6.04 3.23
C GLN A 742 -14.98 -6.89 4.22
N TYR A 743 -15.53 -8.01 3.75
CA TYR A 743 -16.22 -9.00 4.57
C TYR A 743 -15.63 -10.38 4.32
N ASN A 744 -15.07 -11.01 5.36
CA ASN A 744 -14.51 -12.36 5.27
C ASN A 744 -15.61 -13.38 5.54
N VAL A 745 -15.69 -14.43 4.72
CA VAL A 745 -16.59 -15.57 4.92
C VAL A 745 -15.83 -16.89 4.83
N VAL A 746 -16.07 -17.79 5.79
CA VAL A 746 -15.60 -19.18 5.76
C VAL A 746 -16.81 -20.09 5.80
N LEU A 747 -16.96 -20.96 4.79
CA LEU A 747 -18.07 -21.90 4.68
C LEU A 747 -17.51 -23.32 4.81
N ALA A 748 -17.71 -23.99 5.95
CA ALA A 748 -17.23 -25.35 6.17
C ALA A 748 -18.32 -26.38 5.86
N HIS A 749 -17.92 -27.46 5.19
CA HIS A 749 -18.76 -28.51 4.64
C HIS A 749 -18.05 -29.87 4.68
N PRO A 750 -18.74 -31.00 4.48
CA PRO A 750 -18.10 -32.30 4.35
C PRO A 750 -17.17 -32.35 3.12
N ASP A 751 -15.99 -32.94 3.25
CA ASP A 751 -15.06 -33.13 2.12
C ASP A 751 -15.69 -34.08 1.08
N ARG A 752 -15.74 -33.65 -0.18
CA ARG A 752 -16.26 -34.42 -1.33
C ARG A 752 -15.35 -35.59 -1.75
N GLY A 753 -14.21 -35.79 -1.07
CA GLY A 753 -13.40 -37.02 -1.18
C GLY A 753 -12.43 -37.06 -2.36
N THR A 754 -12.00 -35.89 -2.85
CA THR A 754 -11.03 -35.79 -3.95
C THR A 754 -9.68 -36.43 -3.62
N VAL A 755 -9.15 -37.21 -4.56
CA VAL A 755 -7.92 -38.01 -4.44
C VAL A 755 -6.67 -37.14 -4.64
N GLY A 756 -5.85 -36.96 -3.60
CA GLY A 756 -4.49 -36.40 -3.71
C GLY A 756 -3.99 -35.64 -2.47
N ASP A 757 -2.66 -35.47 -2.36
CA ASP A 757 -1.98 -34.79 -1.25
C ASP A 757 -2.07 -33.24 -1.30
N GLN A 758 -3.04 -32.69 -2.03
CA GLN A 758 -3.26 -31.25 -2.16
C GLN A 758 -4.32 -30.77 -1.15
N TRP A 759 -3.87 -29.91 -0.23
CA TRP A 759 -4.66 -29.44 0.92
C TRP A 759 -5.53 -28.23 0.59
N THR A 760 -5.16 -27.50 -0.45
CA THR A 760 -6.01 -26.50 -1.08
C THR A 760 -6.24 -26.95 -2.51
N ILE A 761 -7.49 -27.19 -2.87
CA ILE A 761 -7.92 -27.59 -4.21
C ILE A 761 -8.78 -26.49 -4.82
N LYS A 762 -8.87 -26.47 -6.15
CA LYS A 762 -9.91 -25.70 -6.83
C LYS A 762 -11.22 -26.49 -6.74
N GLY A 763 -12.26 -25.86 -6.20
CA GLY A 763 -13.66 -26.26 -6.37
C GLY A 763 -14.37 -25.27 -7.30
N SER A 764 -15.65 -25.51 -7.57
CA SER A 764 -16.47 -24.60 -8.36
C SER A 764 -17.44 -23.78 -7.50
N LYS A 765 -17.87 -22.63 -8.00
CA LYS A 765 -18.98 -21.86 -7.43
C LYS A 765 -20.26 -22.71 -7.35
N GLN A 766 -20.48 -23.62 -8.31
CA GLN A 766 -21.60 -24.55 -8.30
C GLN A 766 -21.52 -25.57 -7.16
N ASP A 767 -20.34 -26.11 -6.82
CA ASP A 767 -20.17 -27.00 -5.66
C ASP A 767 -20.63 -26.31 -4.37
N MET A 768 -20.32 -25.02 -4.22
CA MET A 768 -20.71 -24.21 -3.07
C MET A 768 -22.22 -23.90 -3.06
N VAL A 769 -22.85 -23.64 -4.22
CA VAL A 769 -24.31 -23.55 -4.35
C VAL A 769 -24.97 -24.87 -3.94
N ASP A 770 -24.48 -26.01 -4.42
CA ASP A 770 -25.02 -27.33 -4.10
C ASP A 770 -24.84 -27.69 -2.62
N ASP A 771 -23.69 -27.34 -2.02
CA ASP A 771 -23.39 -27.61 -0.62
C ASP A 771 -24.26 -26.78 0.34
N PHE A 772 -24.64 -25.56 -0.03
CA PHE A 772 -25.41 -24.65 0.83
C PHE A 772 -26.84 -24.39 0.32
N ALA A 773 -27.34 -25.24 -0.60
CA ALA A 773 -28.69 -25.14 -1.13
C ALA A 773 -29.76 -25.17 -0.02
N GLY A 774 -30.68 -24.19 -0.05
CA GLY A 774 -31.79 -24.09 0.91
C GLY A 774 -31.41 -23.51 2.28
N TRP A 775 -30.23 -22.91 2.41
CA TRP A 775 -29.87 -22.08 3.56
C TRP A 775 -30.60 -20.72 3.48
N GLU A 776 -30.58 -19.95 4.57
CA GLU A 776 -31.25 -18.65 4.61
C GLU A 776 -30.72 -17.65 3.57
N GLU A 777 -31.58 -16.73 3.14
CA GLU A 777 -31.37 -15.87 1.96
C GLU A 777 -30.01 -15.12 1.94
N ARG A 778 -29.47 -14.70 3.09
CA ARG A 778 -28.15 -14.03 3.10
C ARG A 778 -27.01 -14.93 2.64
N VAL A 779 -27.12 -16.24 2.83
CA VAL A 779 -26.11 -17.22 2.41
C VAL A 779 -26.12 -17.35 0.88
N ASP A 780 -27.30 -17.48 0.28
CA ASP A 780 -27.45 -17.50 -1.18
C ASP A 780 -26.88 -16.21 -1.82
N GLN A 781 -27.14 -15.05 -1.21
CA GLN A 781 -26.62 -13.77 -1.69
C GLN A 781 -25.09 -13.63 -1.52
N ILE A 782 -24.51 -14.13 -0.42
CA ILE A 782 -23.05 -14.22 -0.24
C ILE A 782 -22.42 -15.06 -1.36
N ILE A 783 -23.01 -16.22 -1.67
CA ILE A 783 -22.53 -17.12 -2.71
C ILE A 783 -22.69 -16.49 -4.09
N ALA A 784 -23.82 -15.82 -4.36
CA ALA A 784 -24.07 -15.12 -5.62
C ALA A 784 -23.02 -14.02 -5.89
N SER A 785 -22.64 -13.24 -4.87
CA SER A 785 -21.66 -12.14 -4.95
C SER A 785 -20.19 -12.56 -5.15
N VAL A 786 -19.87 -13.86 -5.26
CA VAL A 786 -18.51 -14.33 -5.57
C VAL A 786 -18.23 -14.20 -7.07
N ASP A 787 -17.17 -13.47 -7.44
CA ASP A 787 -16.76 -13.34 -8.84
C ASP A 787 -16.05 -14.59 -9.37
N GLY A 788 -16.42 -15.01 -10.58
CA GLY A 788 -15.85 -16.17 -11.27
C GLY A 788 -16.38 -17.52 -10.78
N ASP A 789 -16.04 -18.58 -11.54
CA ASP A 789 -16.53 -19.94 -11.29
C ASP A 789 -15.57 -20.80 -10.45
N GLU A 790 -14.30 -20.40 -10.27
CA GLU A 790 -13.32 -21.12 -9.47
C GLU A 790 -13.24 -20.59 -8.01
N VAL A 791 -13.39 -21.48 -7.03
CA VAL A 791 -13.23 -21.17 -5.60
C VAL A 791 -12.16 -22.04 -4.94
N MET A 792 -11.49 -21.51 -3.92
CA MET A 792 -10.41 -22.22 -3.22
C MET A 792 -10.95 -22.97 -2.00
N VAL A 793 -10.85 -24.30 -2.03
CA VAL A 793 -11.36 -25.21 -1.00
C VAL A 793 -10.19 -25.74 -0.17
N TRP A 794 -10.24 -25.56 1.15
CA TRP A 794 -9.22 -26.00 2.09
C TRP A 794 -9.67 -27.26 2.84
N LYS A 795 -9.00 -28.39 2.66
CA LYS A 795 -9.25 -29.60 3.45
C LYS A 795 -8.80 -29.37 4.90
N LEU A 796 -9.69 -29.64 5.84
CA LEU A 796 -9.39 -29.53 7.27
C LEU A 796 -8.79 -30.86 7.73
N ASN A 797 -7.55 -30.80 8.19
CA ASN A 797 -6.85 -31.97 8.71
C ASN A 797 -6.12 -31.62 9.99
N LEU A 798 -5.82 -32.66 10.78
CA LEU A 798 -5.18 -32.58 12.09
C LEU A 798 -3.95 -33.50 12.14
N TYR A 799 -3.10 -33.25 13.12
CA TYR A 799 -2.17 -34.25 13.65
C TYR A 799 -2.61 -34.61 15.07
N LEU A 800 -2.39 -35.87 15.46
CA LEU A 800 -2.53 -36.28 16.85
C LEU A 800 -1.46 -35.57 17.72
N PRO A 801 -1.71 -35.36 19.02
CA PRO A 801 -0.72 -34.81 19.96
C PRO A 801 0.65 -35.49 19.83
N LEU A 802 1.69 -34.69 19.64
CA LEU A 802 3.05 -35.18 19.39
C LEU A 802 3.71 -35.69 20.67
N LYS A 803 4.53 -36.74 20.59
CA LYS A 803 5.23 -37.32 21.76
C LYS A 803 6.13 -36.29 22.45
N THR A 804 6.90 -35.52 21.69
CA THR A 804 7.67 -34.35 22.14
C THR A 804 7.63 -33.23 21.11
N TRP A 805 7.95 -32.00 21.50
CA TRP A 805 8.15 -30.86 20.60
C TRP A 805 9.62 -30.51 20.40
N VAL A 806 10.54 -31.11 21.18
CA VAL A 806 11.93 -30.67 21.29
C VAL A 806 12.91 -31.85 21.24
N ARG A 807 14.13 -31.59 20.73
CA ARG A 807 15.24 -32.55 20.72
C ARG A 807 16.56 -31.80 20.72
N GLY A 808 17.33 -31.94 21.80
CA GLY A 808 18.57 -31.18 21.98
C GLY A 808 18.30 -29.67 21.92
N SER A 809 19.03 -28.96 21.06
CA SER A 809 18.83 -27.52 20.79
C SER A 809 17.87 -27.24 19.62
N VAL A 810 16.92 -28.14 19.33
CA VAL A 810 15.89 -27.96 18.29
C VAL A 810 14.49 -28.02 18.90
N ALA A 811 13.62 -27.07 18.54
CA ALA A 811 12.21 -27.05 18.94
C ALA A 811 11.28 -26.76 17.76
N LEU A 812 10.12 -27.41 17.75
CA LEU A 812 8.98 -27.05 16.89
C LEU A 812 8.15 -25.92 17.52
N LEU A 813 7.41 -25.14 16.71
CA LEU A 813 6.36 -24.23 17.19
C LEU A 813 5.18 -24.04 16.21
N GLY A 814 4.04 -23.56 16.72
CA GLY A 814 2.83 -23.31 15.93
C GLY A 814 2.27 -24.56 15.26
N ASP A 815 1.81 -24.45 14.01
CA ASP A 815 1.25 -25.56 13.23
C ASP A 815 2.24 -26.74 12.99
N ALA A 816 3.54 -26.57 13.26
CA ALA A 816 4.48 -27.69 13.29
C ALA A 816 4.23 -28.59 14.52
N CYS A 817 3.88 -28.01 15.68
CA CYS A 817 3.50 -28.71 16.91
C CYS A 817 2.02 -29.13 16.94
N HIS A 818 1.13 -28.14 16.88
CA HIS A 818 -0.26 -28.23 17.32
C HIS A 818 -1.23 -27.63 16.30
N PRO A 819 -1.22 -28.08 15.03
CA PRO A 819 -2.05 -27.50 13.99
C PRO A 819 -3.53 -27.50 14.39
N MET A 820 -4.18 -26.33 14.30
CA MET A 820 -5.52 -26.13 14.87
C MET A 820 -6.61 -25.99 13.81
N LEU A 821 -7.77 -26.58 14.10
CA LEU A 821 -8.97 -26.37 13.29
C LEU A 821 -9.54 -24.96 13.51
N PRO A 822 -10.17 -24.34 12.49
CA PRO A 822 -10.65 -22.95 12.55
C PRO A 822 -11.85 -22.72 13.48
N TYR A 823 -12.39 -23.74 14.15
CA TYR A 823 -13.65 -23.65 14.92
C TYR A 823 -13.60 -22.77 16.19
N VAL A 824 -12.41 -22.50 16.74
CA VAL A 824 -12.19 -21.66 17.93
C VAL A 824 -11.24 -20.47 17.69
N ALA A 825 -10.79 -20.28 16.44
CA ALA A 825 -9.95 -19.16 15.99
C ALA A 825 -8.64 -18.90 16.78
N GLN A 826 -8.06 -19.93 17.42
CA GLN A 826 -6.85 -19.79 18.26
C GLN A 826 -5.51 -20.13 17.60
N GLY A 827 -5.47 -20.75 16.42
CA GLY A 827 -4.20 -21.27 15.85
C GLY A 827 -3.09 -20.21 15.70
N ALA A 828 -3.43 -19.01 15.22
CA ALA A 828 -2.47 -17.89 15.12
C ALA A 828 -2.03 -17.41 16.52
N ALA A 829 -2.96 -17.31 17.47
CA ALA A 829 -2.68 -16.86 18.83
C ALA A 829 -1.74 -17.81 19.58
N GLN A 830 -1.96 -19.12 19.45
CA GLN A 830 -1.12 -20.15 20.06
C GLN A 830 0.30 -20.19 19.47
N ALA A 831 0.45 -19.92 18.16
CA ALA A 831 1.76 -19.76 17.54
C ALA A 831 2.50 -18.48 17.98
N VAL A 832 1.78 -17.41 18.34
CA VAL A 832 2.36 -16.19 18.94
C VAL A 832 2.71 -16.41 20.41
N GLU A 833 1.90 -17.15 21.17
CA GLU A 833 2.23 -17.57 22.54
C GLU A 833 3.51 -18.42 22.60
N ASP A 834 3.69 -19.36 21.66
CA ASP A 834 4.93 -20.15 21.57
C ASP A 834 6.15 -19.26 21.34
N ALA A 835 6.03 -18.28 20.44
CA ALA A 835 7.07 -17.31 20.16
C ALA A 835 7.40 -16.41 21.38
N GLY A 836 6.38 -16.01 22.15
CA GLY A 836 6.56 -15.32 23.42
C GLY A 836 7.31 -16.17 24.43
N ALA A 837 6.84 -17.40 24.66
CA ALA A 837 7.47 -18.31 25.60
C ALA A 837 8.93 -18.62 25.23
N LEU A 838 9.21 -18.95 23.96
CA LEU A 838 10.57 -19.20 23.47
C LEU A 838 11.47 -17.97 23.64
N GLY A 839 10.99 -16.77 23.29
CA GLY A 839 11.77 -15.54 23.44
C GLY A 839 12.04 -15.19 24.90
N ALA A 840 11.06 -15.34 25.78
CA ALA A 840 11.22 -15.09 27.22
C ALA A 840 12.22 -16.06 27.86
N ILE A 841 12.07 -17.38 27.65
CA ILE A 841 12.94 -18.35 28.31
C ILE A 841 14.38 -18.33 27.77
N LEU A 842 14.57 -18.22 26.45
CA LEU A 842 15.91 -18.14 25.85
C LEU A 842 16.66 -16.86 26.26
N SER A 843 15.94 -15.81 26.65
CA SER A 843 16.52 -14.56 27.19
C SER A 843 16.84 -14.62 28.68
N SER A 844 16.35 -15.63 29.41
CA SER A 844 16.58 -15.83 30.84
C SER A 844 17.79 -16.74 31.17
N LEU A 845 18.44 -17.26 30.13
CA LEU A 845 19.57 -18.19 30.25
C LEU A 845 20.85 -17.45 30.64
N SER A 846 21.69 -18.13 31.41
CA SER A 846 23.00 -17.65 31.86
C SER A 846 24.13 -18.26 31.05
N THR A 847 23.96 -19.50 30.53
CA THR A 847 24.89 -20.12 29.58
C THR A 847 24.15 -20.79 28.42
N ARG A 848 24.87 -21.08 27.32
CA ARG A 848 24.33 -21.80 26.15
C ARG A 848 24.05 -23.27 26.44
N ASP A 849 24.69 -23.83 27.45
CA ASP A 849 24.53 -25.23 27.84
C ASP A 849 23.15 -25.51 28.50
N GLU A 850 22.43 -24.46 28.88
CA GLU A 850 21.05 -24.52 29.41
C GLU A 850 19.97 -24.62 28.32
N ILE A 851 20.31 -24.45 27.04
CA ILE A 851 19.34 -24.41 25.92
C ILE A 851 18.46 -25.68 25.87
N PRO A 852 18.99 -26.93 25.95
CA PRO A 852 18.15 -28.12 25.90
C PRO A 852 17.13 -28.21 27.04
N GLN A 853 17.51 -27.81 28.25
CA GLN A 853 16.64 -27.78 29.43
C GLN A 853 15.59 -26.67 29.29
N ALA A 854 15.98 -25.50 28.78
CA ALA A 854 15.08 -24.40 28.49
C ALA A 854 14.00 -24.82 27.48
N LEU A 855 14.37 -25.54 26.42
CA LEU A 855 13.40 -26.06 25.44
C LEU A 855 12.45 -27.11 26.05
N GLN A 856 12.92 -27.94 26.99
CA GLN A 856 12.03 -28.85 27.75
C GLN A 856 11.01 -28.10 28.63
N VAL A 857 11.40 -26.97 29.22
CA VAL A 857 10.49 -26.12 30.02
C VAL A 857 9.53 -25.31 29.13
N TYR A 858 9.96 -24.91 27.94
CA TYR A 858 9.05 -24.41 26.90
C TYR A 858 7.99 -25.46 26.55
N GLU A 859 8.38 -26.72 26.28
CA GLU A 859 7.41 -27.78 26.00
C GLU A 859 6.45 -27.99 27.19
N SER A 860 6.96 -28.14 28.40
CA SER A 860 6.11 -28.46 29.56
C SER A 860 5.12 -27.33 29.92
N SER A 861 5.50 -26.07 29.74
CA SER A 861 4.62 -24.92 29.99
C SER A 861 3.56 -24.70 28.91
N ARG A 862 3.86 -25.05 27.64
CA ARG A 862 2.98 -24.78 26.49
C ARG A 862 2.09 -25.96 26.08
N LYS A 863 2.60 -27.18 26.17
CA LYS A 863 1.98 -28.35 25.53
C LYS A 863 0.57 -28.66 25.98
N GLN A 864 0.37 -28.79 27.30
CA GLN A 864 -0.95 -29.09 27.85
C GLN A 864 -1.98 -28.03 27.47
N HIS A 865 -1.59 -26.75 27.45
CA HIS A 865 -2.47 -25.64 27.07
C HIS A 865 -2.85 -25.69 25.59
N ALA A 866 -1.85 -25.78 24.68
CA ALA A 866 -2.10 -25.84 23.25
C ALA A 866 -2.92 -27.08 22.84
N GLU A 867 -2.67 -28.24 23.45
CA GLU A 867 -3.43 -29.47 23.20
C GLU A 867 -4.90 -29.35 23.68
N GLN A 868 -5.16 -28.72 24.83
CA GLN A 868 -6.52 -28.43 25.30
C GLN A 868 -7.26 -27.49 24.33
N VAL A 869 -6.59 -26.45 23.84
CA VAL A 869 -7.14 -25.52 22.84
C VAL A 869 -7.42 -26.25 21.52
N GLN A 870 -6.51 -27.09 21.04
CA GLN A 870 -6.68 -27.91 19.83
C GLN A 870 -7.89 -28.86 19.96
N GLN A 871 -8.03 -29.54 21.11
CA GLN A 871 -9.16 -30.43 21.41
C GLN A 871 -10.51 -29.68 21.45
N SER A 872 -10.54 -28.44 21.96
CA SER A 872 -11.76 -27.62 21.98
C SER A 872 -12.30 -27.34 20.56
N GLY A 873 -11.40 -27.19 19.57
CA GLY A 873 -11.78 -27.09 18.16
C GLY A 873 -12.42 -28.38 17.61
N GLY A 874 -11.92 -29.55 18.03
CA GLY A 874 -12.52 -30.85 17.70
C GLY A 874 -13.91 -31.07 18.33
N HIS A 875 -14.15 -30.55 19.52
CA HIS A 875 -15.47 -30.56 20.16
C HIS A 875 -16.47 -29.66 19.41
N ASN A 876 -16.10 -28.41 19.13
CA ASN A 876 -16.94 -27.48 18.38
C ASN A 876 -17.32 -28.01 17.00
N ARG A 877 -16.40 -28.70 16.30
CA ARG A 877 -16.67 -29.37 15.03
C ARG A 877 -17.92 -30.25 15.08
N VAL A 878 -18.05 -31.09 16.11
CA VAL A 878 -19.21 -31.98 16.28
C VAL A 878 -20.45 -31.20 16.72
N VAL A 879 -20.30 -30.35 17.73
CA VAL A 879 -21.43 -29.64 18.39
C VAL A 879 -22.10 -28.62 17.47
N LEU A 880 -21.36 -27.97 16.56
CA LEU A 880 -21.91 -27.00 15.62
C LEU A 880 -22.60 -27.67 14.42
N HIS A 881 -22.23 -28.92 14.09
CA HIS A 881 -22.64 -29.64 12.87
C HIS A 881 -23.68 -30.75 13.09
N LEU A 882 -24.29 -30.82 14.28
CA LEU A 882 -25.32 -31.82 14.60
C LEU A 882 -26.43 -31.85 13.52
N PRO A 883 -26.90 -33.06 13.12
CA PRO A 883 -28.05 -33.20 12.25
C PRO A 883 -29.32 -32.73 12.96
N ASP A 884 -30.31 -32.30 12.18
CA ASP A 884 -31.57 -31.78 12.72
C ASP A 884 -32.37 -32.89 13.40
N GLY A 885 -32.75 -32.66 14.66
CA GLY A 885 -33.33 -33.67 15.55
C GLY A 885 -33.08 -33.37 17.04
N PRO A 886 -33.42 -34.31 17.95
CA PRO A 886 -33.47 -34.03 19.40
C PRO A 886 -32.16 -33.52 20.03
N ASP A 887 -31.01 -34.06 19.62
CA ASP A 887 -29.69 -33.62 20.12
C ASP A 887 -29.39 -32.17 19.70
N GLN A 888 -29.80 -31.80 18.48
CA GLN A 888 -29.68 -30.45 17.96
C GLN A 888 -30.67 -29.49 18.63
N GLU A 889 -31.89 -29.92 18.91
CA GLU A 889 -32.90 -29.14 19.64
C GLU A 889 -32.37 -28.79 21.04
N SER A 890 -31.86 -29.78 21.79
CA SER A 890 -31.24 -29.57 23.10
C SER A 890 -30.02 -28.64 23.03
N ARG A 891 -29.21 -28.73 21.96
CA ARG A 891 -28.08 -27.82 21.70
C ARG A 891 -28.54 -26.37 21.45
N ASP A 892 -29.64 -26.18 20.71
CA ASP A 892 -30.23 -24.86 20.45
C ASP A 892 -30.88 -24.27 21.72
N GLU A 893 -31.50 -25.09 22.58
CA GLU A 893 -31.98 -24.68 23.90
C GLU A 893 -30.84 -24.18 24.81
N LEU A 894 -29.70 -24.87 24.84
CA LEU A 894 -28.53 -24.43 25.61
C LEU A 894 -27.97 -23.08 25.09
N PHE A 895 -28.02 -22.83 23.78
CA PHE A 895 -27.66 -21.53 23.22
C PHE A 895 -28.58 -20.39 23.67
N GLN A 896 -29.89 -20.65 23.79
CA GLN A 896 -30.87 -19.69 24.31
C GLN A 896 -30.69 -19.46 25.82
N GLN A 897 -30.48 -20.54 26.60
CA GLN A 897 -30.20 -20.45 28.03
C GLN A 897 -28.92 -19.65 28.32
N ALA A 898 -27.91 -19.76 27.46
CA ALA A 898 -26.68 -18.97 27.57
C ALA A 898 -26.91 -17.45 27.45
N MET A 899 -27.92 -17.00 26.70
CA MET A 899 -28.32 -15.58 26.64
C MET A 899 -28.83 -15.05 27.99
N HIS A 900 -29.21 -15.95 28.90
CA HIS A 900 -29.71 -15.64 30.24
C HIS A 900 -28.73 -16.07 31.35
N GLY A 901 -27.47 -16.35 31.01
CA GLY A 901 -26.41 -16.69 31.98
C GLY A 901 -26.15 -18.19 32.19
N GLY A 902 -26.74 -19.06 31.37
CA GLY A 902 -26.40 -20.50 31.33
C GLY A 902 -25.07 -20.80 30.63
N SER A 903 -24.65 -22.06 30.65
CA SER A 903 -23.47 -22.53 29.92
C SER A 903 -23.76 -22.69 28.42
N THR A 904 -22.93 -22.09 27.57
CA THR A 904 -23.02 -22.23 26.10
C THR A 904 -22.37 -23.54 25.61
N PRO A 905 -22.94 -24.19 24.58
CA PRO A 905 -22.33 -25.36 23.95
C PRO A 905 -21.14 -25.01 23.02
N ASP A 906 -20.96 -23.73 22.64
CA ASP A 906 -19.84 -23.26 21.82
C ASP A 906 -18.66 -22.82 22.69
N ARG A 907 -17.56 -23.57 22.63
CA ARG A 907 -16.33 -23.33 23.41
C ARG A 907 -15.63 -22.02 23.10
N TRP A 908 -15.92 -21.42 21.94
CA TRP A 908 -15.38 -20.11 21.58
C TRP A 908 -16.09 -18.97 22.32
N THR A 909 -17.38 -19.14 22.63
CA THR A 909 -18.17 -18.16 23.39
C THR A 909 -18.22 -18.46 24.90
N ASP A 910 -17.90 -19.69 25.32
CA ASP A 910 -17.89 -20.14 26.71
C ASP A 910 -17.02 -19.29 27.64
N HIS A 911 -17.58 -18.90 28.79
CA HIS A 911 -16.93 -18.01 29.75
C HIS A 911 -15.69 -18.65 30.38
N ASN A 912 -15.75 -19.93 30.73
CA ASN A 912 -14.63 -20.62 31.36
C ASN A 912 -13.48 -20.84 30.37
N THR A 913 -13.80 -21.27 29.14
CA THR A 913 -12.83 -21.44 28.06
C THR A 913 -12.20 -20.10 27.67
N ARG A 914 -13.00 -19.03 27.47
CA ARG A 914 -12.47 -17.66 27.22
C ARG A 914 -11.58 -17.18 28.36
N THR A 915 -11.96 -17.43 29.62
CA THR A 915 -11.16 -17.01 30.78
C THR A 915 -9.82 -17.76 30.84
N SER A 916 -9.82 -19.07 30.62
CA SER A 916 -8.59 -19.89 30.65
C SER A 916 -7.65 -19.62 29.47
N VAL A 917 -8.18 -19.28 28.29
CA VAL A 917 -7.36 -19.03 27.08
C VAL A 917 -6.94 -17.57 27.01
N TRP A 918 -7.88 -16.63 27.11
CA TRP A 918 -7.57 -15.20 26.96
C TRP A 918 -6.87 -14.62 28.20
N GLY A 919 -7.04 -15.24 29.37
CA GLY A 919 -6.34 -14.89 30.60
C GLY A 919 -4.93 -15.48 30.72
N HIS A 920 -4.54 -16.43 29.86
CA HIS A 920 -3.19 -17.00 29.88
C HIS A 920 -2.15 -15.96 29.44
N ASP A 921 -0.94 -16.02 30.01
CA ASP A 921 0.22 -15.24 29.58
C ASP A 921 1.41 -16.18 29.43
N ALA A 922 1.81 -16.42 28.18
CA ALA A 922 2.80 -17.45 27.87
C ALA A 922 4.23 -17.06 28.29
N GLU A 923 4.54 -15.75 28.34
CA GLU A 923 5.85 -15.27 28.81
C GLU A 923 5.96 -15.43 30.34
N GLU A 924 4.93 -15.06 31.11
CA GLU A 924 4.94 -15.24 32.57
C GLU A 924 4.91 -16.74 32.96
N ALA A 925 4.12 -17.55 32.26
CA ALA A 925 3.99 -18.97 32.55
C ALA A 925 5.29 -19.75 32.33
N VAL A 926 6.04 -19.47 31.25
CA VAL A 926 7.31 -20.16 30.99
C VAL A 926 8.42 -19.70 31.94
N LEU A 927 8.47 -18.41 32.30
CA LEU A 927 9.46 -17.89 33.24
C LEU A 927 9.25 -18.46 34.64
N LYS A 928 8.00 -18.55 35.09
CA LYS A 928 7.66 -19.22 36.35
C LYS A 928 8.08 -20.70 36.33
N ALA A 929 7.79 -21.42 35.24
CA ALA A 929 8.19 -22.82 35.11
C ALA A 929 9.72 -22.99 35.08
N TRP A 930 10.45 -22.01 34.55
CA TRP A 930 11.92 -21.96 34.55
C TRP A 930 12.52 -21.71 35.94
N ASP A 931 11.93 -20.80 36.72
CA ASP A 931 12.32 -20.55 38.11
C ASP A 931 12.03 -21.78 39.00
N GLU A 932 10.88 -22.43 38.82
CA GLU A 932 10.54 -23.70 39.50
C GLU A 932 11.52 -24.81 39.11
N PHE A 933 11.88 -24.94 37.83
CA PHE A 933 12.90 -25.90 37.35
C PHE A 933 14.28 -25.62 37.96
N ARG A 934 14.77 -24.37 37.92
CA ARG A 934 16.05 -23.96 38.52
C ARG A 934 16.09 -24.13 40.03
N THR A 935 14.95 -23.97 40.72
CA THR A 935 14.85 -24.23 42.16
C THR A 935 14.88 -25.73 42.47
N THR A 936 14.23 -26.55 41.65
CA THR A 936 14.17 -28.01 41.84
C THR A 936 15.48 -28.71 41.44
N ALA A 937 16.24 -28.13 40.50
CA ALA A 937 17.53 -28.64 40.04
C ALA A 937 18.73 -28.26 40.94
N ASN A 938 18.53 -27.40 41.95
CA ASN A 938 19.55 -27.02 42.95
C ASN A 938 19.41 -27.83 44.27
N LEU A 939 19.13 -29.13 44.15
CA LEU A 939 19.11 -30.12 45.25
C LEU A 939 20.09 -31.27 44.98
#